data_AF-A0A8X7MN61-F1
#
_entry.id   AF-A0A8X7MN61-F1
#
_cell.length_a   1.000
_cell.length_b   1.000
_cell.length_c   1.000
_cell.angle_alpha   90.00
_cell.angle_beta   90.00
_cell.angle_gamma   90.00
#
_symmetry.space_group_name_H-M   'P 1'
#
loop_
_entity.id
_entity.type
_entity.pdbx_description
1 polymer ?
#
loop_
_entity_poly.entity_id
_entity_poly.type
_entity_poly.pdbx_seq_one_letter_code
_entity_poly.pdbx_strand_id
1 'polypeptide(L)'
;MQACLETIKLNGFDTIGDFFIEYLTIQHCQSSARLFCRERKALPVLDRLRSIAEAHERDFLRDWVIGRAKSIADDELANLDDDKIVSVDVLNCTNADLQSLNLSSIMTTTITKCPRLHNLLSHCCKSNDFQPSLVLLQLKAWRNRKFNRFQTLVGLWAYASGLPKRVYTVLNAAALSISHMQTTRHLREMSTSRLLAVRQLVKDTDPGTINFMVCYDNCQFPATAGDQSAANRDNYIKVTSGSVWELDRVYKVTSTDIRRMEGTKLSAGDLVRPGSHEHWTQVRLSQLAGVLNQVAADDLRPIKAAFRLISDRSTEYTIDAINALPLRRSKRHALPTTQIDEGTLDGNIVYLDFVYDKMLQLEPAYFDNRMCIHGGDLGTVNLLLGAQKLRSHAASAYDGLRFLVLVPHLFHARMAALRMIFSAHWPSLQELAVKVLKHKRVSKDVKNFHDCERFADAVRQGLLLGLLLSQLKIHAIDELSIKSWIDISTAIEDVSKQLIPANIAEEEQTSRRSVLMLVSDLCAFEEHHAAKRDGDIGRVLDVLDHWTVQFQASSTTMHYGRALIRVQAGLKHEWSAELREMVIGNWLVNPSGREGHWREVDHVQEEHNRMEKVQYSSRAFPKPDFIEQAVSANIPAFAPIQRVVEGFFSASKPPTAHSAVSLKADVLLAARHVMDCFSESANVVEPMNLTAQGWERVHDAIQVHKRLRQAHQGDTPFLETNDDELYDDQELAPIWTRDEDGEEGQEEGHGD
;
A
#
# COMPACT_ATOMS: atom_id res chain seq x y z
N MET A 1 29.58 62.22 39.22
CA MET A 1 29.35 62.25 37.76
C MET A 1 30.46 63.02 37.05
N GLN A 2 30.71 64.28 37.41
CA GLN A 2 31.82 65.10 36.90
C GLN A 2 33.19 64.39 36.92
N ALA A 3 33.58 63.82 38.07
CA ALA A 3 34.86 63.13 38.23
C ALA A 3 34.99 61.85 37.37
N CYS A 4 33.90 61.15 37.06
CA CYS A 4 33.96 59.99 36.16
C CYS A 4 34.10 60.44 34.70
N LEU A 5 33.38 61.49 34.29
CA LEU A 5 33.48 62.09 32.96
C LEU A 5 34.87 62.69 32.70
N GLU A 6 35.47 63.31 33.71
CA GLU A 6 36.84 63.83 33.63
C GLU A 6 37.87 62.70 33.44
N THR A 7 37.74 61.59 34.18
CA THR A 7 38.62 60.41 34.01
C THR A 7 38.43 59.75 32.64
N ILE A 8 37.21 59.69 32.12
CA ILE A 8 36.91 59.12 30.79
C ILE A 8 37.51 59.99 29.67
N LYS A 9 37.35 61.32 29.77
CA LYS A 9 37.98 62.29 28.85
C LYS A 9 39.50 62.27 28.92
N LEU A 10 40.08 62.13 30.11
CA LEU A 10 41.54 61.99 30.31
C LEU A 10 42.12 60.74 29.65
N ASN A 11 41.30 59.70 29.44
CA ASN A 11 41.70 58.48 28.74
C ASN A 11 41.33 58.49 27.25
N GLY A 12 40.95 59.65 26.69
CA GLY A 12 40.75 59.85 25.25
C GLY A 12 39.33 59.59 24.75
N PHE A 13 38.34 59.47 25.64
CA PHE A 13 36.95 59.20 25.28
C PHE A 13 36.07 60.44 25.54
N ASP A 14 35.37 60.92 24.51
CA ASP A 14 34.57 62.14 24.58
C ASP A 14 33.25 61.95 25.35
N THR A 15 32.68 60.75 25.29
CA THR A 15 31.46 60.36 26.02
C THR A 15 31.64 59.06 26.82
N ILE A 16 30.77 58.84 27.81
CA ILE A 16 30.69 57.57 28.54
C ILE A 16 30.39 56.40 27.56
N GLY A 17 29.57 56.66 26.53
CA GLY A 17 29.26 55.70 25.47
C GLY A 17 30.48 55.26 24.67
N ASP A 18 31.37 56.18 24.28
CA ASP A 18 32.59 55.87 23.52
C ASP A 18 33.53 54.95 24.32
N PHE A 19 33.68 55.25 25.61
CA PHE A 19 34.44 54.41 26.53
C PHE A 19 33.86 53.00 26.66
N PHE A 20 32.54 52.86 26.76
CA PHE A 20 31.89 51.56 26.83
C PHE A 20 32.00 50.77 25.51
N ILE A 21 31.90 51.43 24.36
CA ILE A 21 32.11 50.79 23.05
C ILE A 21 33.52 50.23 22.96
N GLU A 22 34.54 51.01 23.30
CA GLU A 22 35.93 50.56 23.25
C GLU A 22 36.19 49.44 24.28
N TYR A 23 35.69 49.60 25.52
CA TYR A 23 35.80 48.59 26.57
C TYR A 23 35.18 47.24 26.17
N LEU A 24 34.00 47.26 25.54
CA LEU A 24 33.27 46.07 25.10
C LEU A 24 33.76 45.48 23.78
N THR A 25 34.59 46.21 23.01
CA THR A 25 35.18 45.73 21.75
C THR A 25 36.61 45.18 21.92
N ILE A 26 37.26 45.38 23.07
CA ILE A 26 38.57 44.80 23.39
C ILE A 26 38.47 43.28 23.53
N GLN A 27 39.10 42.53 22.62
CA GLN A 27 39.08 41.06 22.57
C GLN A 27 39.94 40.36 23.66
N HIS A 28 40.87 41.07 24.31
CA HIS A 28 41.81 40.49 25.27
C HIS A 28 41.68 41.10 26.67
N CYS A 29 41.32 40.26 27.66
CA CYS A 29 41.10 40.65 29.06
C CYS A 29 42.30 41.37 29.73
N GLN A 30 43.53 41.13 29.24
CA GLN A 30 44.74 41.81 29.74
C GLN A 30 44.84 43.28 29.30
N SER A 31 44.26 43.65 28.16
CA SER A 31 44.23 45.04 27.67
C SER A 31 43.16 45.86 28.39
N SER A 32 42.00 45.25 28.68
CA SER A 32 40.95 45.85 29.52
C SER A 32 41.44 46.13 30.94
N ALA A 33 42.28 45.25 31.49
CA ALA A 33 42.92 45.45 32.79
C ALA A 33 43.93 46.62 32.78
N ARG A 34 44.69 46.83 31.69
CA ARG A 34 45.64 47.95 31.58
C ARG A 34 44.96 49.33 31.60
N LEU A 35 43.74 49.44 31.07
CA LEU A 35 42.94 50.67 31.14
C LEU A 35 42.55 51.03 32.60
N PHE A 36 42.40 50.02 33.46
CA PHE A 36 41.97 50.18 34.86
C PHE A 36 43.12 50.13 35.89
N CYS A 37 44.29 49.55 35.54
CA CYS A 37 45.35 49.25 36.52
C CYS A 37 46.23 50.44 36.93
N ARG A 38 46.03 51.66 36.38
CA ARG A 38 46.84 52.81 36.78
C ARG A 38 46.40 53.48 38.09
N GLU A 39 45.18 53.23 38.57
CA GLU A 39 44.75 53.64 39.91
C GLU A 39 43.96 52.53 40.60
N ARG A 40 44.42 52.10 41.80
CA ARG A 40 43.80 51.05 42.64
C ARG A 40 42.44 51.46 43.24
N LYS A 41 41.48 51.90 42.42
CA LYS A 41 40.10 52.26 42.82
C LYS A 41 39.04 51.85 41.77
N ALA A 42 39.27 50.76 41.04
CA ALA A 42 38.42 50.35 39.92
C ALA A 42 37.03 49.79 40.32
N LEU A 43 36.90 49.08 41.45
CA LEU A 43 35.60 48.49 41.85
C LEU A 43 34.50 49.55 42.13
N PRO A 44 34.76 50.61 42.92
CA PRO A 44 33.75 51.63 43.19
C PRO A 44 33.33 52.45 41.96
N VAL A 45 34.20 52.54 40.94
CA VAL A 45 33.92 53.22 39.67
C VAL A 45 33.04 52.35 38.78
N LEU A 46 33.31 51.03 38.70
CA LEU A 46 32.46 50.07 38.00
C LEU A 46 31.07 49.94 38.63
N ASP A 47 30.98 49.93 39.96
CA ASP A 47 29.69 49.90 40.67
C ASP A 47 28.88 51.20 40.48
N ARG A 48 29.55 52.37 40.43
CA ARG A 48 28.88 53.64 40.09
C ARG A 48 28.51 53.75 38.62
N LEU A 49 29.34 53.26 37.70
CA LEU A 49 29.02 53.23 36.27
C LEU A 49 27.86 52.28 35.99
N ARG A 50 27.79 51.15 36.70
CA ARG A 50 26.63 50.24 36.69
C ARG A 50 25.37 50.93 37.22
N SER A 51 25.45 51.67 38.33
CA SER A 51 24.31 52.43 38.85
C SER A 51 23.88 53.60 37.94
N ILE A 52 24.80 54.18 37.16
CA ILE A 52 24.52 55.26 36.19
C ILE A 52 23.90 54.69 34.90
N ALA A 53 24.41 53.57 34.41
CA ALA A 53 23.81 52.81 33.31
C ALA A 53 22.39 52.32 33.65
N GLU A 54 22.15 51.96 34.91
CA GLU A 54 20.82 51.59 35.42
C GLU A 54 19.83 52.77 35.47
N ALA A 55 20.32 54.01 35.54
CA ALA A 55 19.53 55.23 35.76
C ALA A 55 19.28 56.10 34.51
N HIS A 56 20.19 56.17 33.52
CA HIS A 56 20.06 57.14 32.41
C HIS A 56 20.44 56.67 30.99
N GLU A 57 21.01 55.47 30.78
CA GLU A 57 21.48 55.03 29.44
C GLU A 57 21.10 53.58 29.09
N ARG A 58 19.93 53.12 29.55
CA ARG A 58 19.42 51.78 29.18
C ARG A 58 19.24 51.62 27.67
N ASP A 59 18.91 52.71 26.97
CA ASP A 59 18.66 52.68 25.53
C ASP A 59 19.95 52.47 24.73
N PHE A 60 21.07 53.10 25.12
CA PHE A 60 22.35 52.93 24.43
C PHE A 60 22.92 51.50 24.53
N LEU A 61 22.97 50.94 25.74
CA LEU A 61 23.45 49.56 25.94
C LEU A 61 22.51 48.55 25.24
N ARG A 62 21.20 48.81 25.25
CA ARG A 62 20.21 48.00 24.53
C ARG A 62 20.46 48.06 23.02
N ASP A 63 20.67 49.25 22.46
CA ASP A 63 20.93 49.44 21.04
C ASP A 63 22.26 48.82 20.61
N TRP A 64 23.30 48.93 21.43
CA TRP A 64 24.58 48.26 21.18
C TRP A 64 24.45 46.73 21.19
N VAL A 65 23.75 46.15 22.17
CA VAL A 65 23.50 44.70 22.24
C VAL A 65 22.67 44.22 21.04
N ILE A 66 21.62 44.96 20.67
CA ILE A 66 20.81 44.67 19.47
C ILE A 66 21.67 44.75 18.20
N GLY A 67 22.51 45.77 18.07
CA GLY A 67 23.43 45.93 16.95
C GLY A 67 24.44 44.78 16.86
N ARG A 68 24.99 44.33 17.99
CA ARG A 68 25.91 43.20 18.03
C ARG A 68 25.22 41.88 17.69
N ALA A 69 24.02 41.65 18.22
CA ALA A 69 23.21 40.47 17.88
C ALA A 69 22.85 40.44 16.39
N LYS A 70 22.52 41.61 15.81
CA LYS A 70 22.27 41.75 14.37
C LYS A 70 23.51 41.40 13.53
N SER A 71 24.68 41.93 13.88
CA SER A 71 25.94 41.59 13.19
C SER A 71 26.24 40.09 13.26
N ILE A 72 26.10 39.46 14.43
CA ILE A 72 26.27 38.00 14.55
C ILE A 72 25.24 37.25 13.68
N ALA A 73 24.00 37.74 13.63
CA ALA A 73 22.95 37.16 12.79
C ALA A 73 23.27 37.26 11.30
N ASP A 74 23.77 38.42 10.85
CA ASP A 74 24.16 38.66 9.47
C ASP A 74 25.35 37.79 9.06
N ASP A 75 26.37 37.70 9.92
CA ASP A 75 27.58 36.89 9.68
C ASP A 75 27.27 35.38 9.65
N GLU A 76 26.62 34.85 10.68
CA GLU A 76 26.44 33.40 10.80
C GLU A 76 25.34 32.86 9.87
N LEU A 77 24.26 33.59 9.63
CA LEU A 77 23.24 33.15 8.67
C LEU A 77 23.76 33.15 7.23
N ALA A 78 24.79 33.95 6.91
CA ALA A 78 25.45 33.91 5.61
C ALA A 78 26.19 32.58 5.37
N ASN A 79 26.70 31.91 6.42
CA ASN A 79 27.36 30.60 6.31
C ASN A 79 26.44 29.50 5.74
N LEU A 80 25.12 29.72 5.82
CA LEU A 80 24.10 28.82 5.28
C LEU A 80 23.84 29.03 3.78
N ASP A 81 24.32 30.11 3.15
CA ASP A 81 24.02 30.45 1.75
C ASP A 81 24.64 29.51 0.71
N ASP A 82 25.64 28.71 1.06
CA ASP A 82 26.26 27.75 0.11
C ASP A 82 25.94 26.28 0.44
N ASP A 83 25.06 26.05 1.43
CA ASP A 83 24.81 24.69 1.91
C ASP A 83 23.62 24.01 1.24
N LYS A 84 23.92 22.96 0.46
CA LYS A 84 22.92 22.12 -0.20
C LYS A 84 21.99 21.39 0.79
N ILE A 85 22.39 21.22 2.05
CA ILE A 85 21.58 20.58 3.10
C ILE A 85 20.43 21.49 3.53
N VAL A 86 20.56 22.82 3.46
CA VAL A 86 19.47 23.76 3.84
C VAL A 86 18.78 24.44 2.65
N SER A 87 19.39 24.39 1.45
CA SER A 87 18.74 24.78 0.20
C SER A 87 17.98 23.63 -0.45
N VAL A 88 16.98 23.92 -1.29
CA VAL A 88 16.28 22.88 -2.07
C VAL A 88 16.63 22.97 -3.53
N ASP A 89 17.08 21.84 -4.07
CA ASP A 89 17.02 21.55 -5.50
C ASP A 89 15.89 20.54 -5.73
N VAL A 90 14.68 21.04 -5.98
CA VAL A 90 13.48 20.19 -6.12
C VAL A 90 13.51 19.37 -7.40
N LEU A 91 14.17 19.88 -8.45
CA LEU A 91 14.27 19.18 -9.74
C LEU A 91 15.09 17.89 -9.63
N ASN A 92 16.05 17.88 -8.71
CA ASN A 92 16.91 16.71 -8.42
C ASN A 92 16.47 15.91 -7.19
N CYS A 93 15.30 16.19 -6.59
CA CYS A 93 14.87 15.50 -5.38
C CYS A 93 14.28 14.12 -5.71
N THR A 94 15.11 13.09 -5.66
CA THR A 94 14.71 11.69 -5.86
C THR A 94 13.93 11.14 -4.66
N ASN A 95 13.29 9.96 -4.78
CA ASN A 95 12.75 9.25 -3.63
C ASN A 95 13.84 8.93 -2.59
N ALA A 96 15.09 8.73 -3.03
CA ALA A 96 16.24 8.56 -2.15
C ALA A 96 16.56 9.87 -1.43
N ASP A 97 16.49 11.03 -2.11
CA ASP A 97 16.63 12.33 -1.45
C ASP A 97 15.52 12.58 -0.44
N LEU A 98 14.27 12.22 -0.77
CA LEU A 98 13.13 12.33 0.15
C LEU A 98 13.24 11.42 1.37
N GLN A 99 13.83 10.24 1.20
CA GLN A 99 14.11 9.29 2.29
C GLN A 99 15.39 9.62 3.06
N SER A 100 16.35 10.29 2.42
CA SER A 100 17.58 10.80 3.03
C SER A 100 17.43 12.23 3.57
N LEU A 101 16.22 12.81 3.52
CA LEU A 101 15.84 14.04 4.20
C LEU A 101 15.85 13.80 5.70
N ASN A 102 17.06 13.76 6.25
CA ASN A 102 17.27 13.70 7.66
C ASN A 102 17.12 15.12 8.21
N LEU A 103 15.96 15.42 8.80
CA LEU A 103 15.75 16.67 9.52
C LEU A 103 16.82 16.88 10.60
N SER A 104 17.41 15.82 11.16
CA SER A 104 18.57 15.92 12.04
C SER A 104 19.81 16.48 11.33
N SER A 105 20.06 16.14 10.06
CA SER A 105 21.17 16.74 9.29
C SER A 105 20.99 18.23 9.06
N ILE A 106 19.75 18.68 8.84
CA ILE A 106 19.41 20.11 8.77
C ILE A 106 19.71 20.78 10.12
N MET A 107 19.32 20.17 11.25
CA MET A 107 19.60 20.69 12.59
C MET A 107 21.10 20.75 12.89
N THR A 108 21.85 19.67 12.61
CA THR A 108 23.31 19.62 12.80
C THR A 108 24.00 20.70 11.98
N THR A 109 23.53 20.96 10.76
CA THR A 109 24.06 22.02 9.90
C THR A 109 23.84 23.39 10.52
N THR A 110 22.64 23.68 11.04
CA THR A 110 22.36 24.95 11.73
C THR A 110 23.19 25.14 13.00
N ILE A 111 23.42 24.09 13.79
CA ILE A 111 24.27 24.14 14.99
C ILE A 111 25.72 24.42 14.61
N THR A 112 26.23 23.72 13.59
CA THR A 112 27.64 23.79 13.19
C THR A 112 27.98 25.12 12.51
N LYS A 113 27.06 25.65 11.68
CA LYS A 113 27.29 26.86 10.90
C LYS A 113 26.87 28.15 11.58
N CYS A 114 25.97 28.08 12.56
CA CYS A 114 25.50 29.22 13.34
C CYS A 114 25.68 28.99 14.86
N PRO A 115 26.90 28.67 15.35
CA PRO A 115 27.10 28.24 16.72
C PRO A 115 26.80 29.33 17.75
N ARG A 116 27.10 30.60 17.46
CA ARG A 116 26.86 31.71 18.41
C ARG A 116 25.38 32.05 18.50
N LEU A 117 24.67 32.10 17.36
CA LEU A 117 23.24 32.32 17.36
C LEU A 117 22.48 31.15 17.99
N HIS A 118 22.89 29.91 17.69
CA HIS A 118 22.30 28.73 18.27
C HIS A 118 22.46 28.75 19.79
N ASN A 119 23.68 29.02 20.29
CA ASN A 119 23.95 29.15 21.72
C ASN A 119 23.10 30.26 22.38
N LEU A 120 23.02 31.45 21.75
CA LEU A 120 22.19 32.56 22.24
C LEU A 120 20.71 32.14 22.36
N LEU A 121 20.17 31.52 21.32
CA LEU A 121 18.78 31.06 21.29
C LEU A 121 18.53 29.91 22.27
N SER A 122 19.48 28.99 22.45
CA SER A 122 19.39 27.91 23.45
C SER A 122 19.25 28.47 24.87
N HIS A 123 19.99 29.54 25.20
CA HIS A 123 19.85 30.23 26.48
C HIS A 123 18.49 30.93 26.62
N CYS A 124 17.93 31.47 25.54
CA CYS A 124 16.60 32.09 25.55
C CYS A 124 15.47 31.06 25.67
N CYS A 125 15.59 29.91 25.01
CA CYS A 125 14.52 28.92 24.92
C CYS A 125 14.46 27.95 26.12
N LYS A 126 15.52 27.84 26.94
CA LYS A 126 15.65 26.82 28.01
C LYS A 126 15.30 25.40 27.51
N SER A 127 15.63 25.10 26.25
CA SER A 127 15.21 23.89 25.56
C SER A 127 16.40 23.22 24.87
N ASN A 128 16.16 21.99 24.39
CA ASN A 128 17.14 21.24 23.60
C ASN A 128 17.49 21.98 22.28
N ASP A 129 18.51 21.50 21.58
CA ASP A 129 19.07 22.09 20.35
C ASP A 129 18.07 22.28 19.19
N PHE A 130 16.87 21.71 19.31
CA PHE A 130 15.83 21.72 18.30
C PHE A 130 15.17 23.10 18.11
N GLN A 131 14.59 23.68 19.15
CA GLN A 131 13.85 24.95 19.05
C GLN A 131 14.74 26.10 18.54
N PRO A 132 16.00 26.25 19.01
CA PRO A 132 16.95 27.23 18.48
C PRO A 132 17.16 27.06 16.97
N SER A 133 17.40 25.83 16.51
CA SER A 133 17.58 25.51 15.08
C SER A 133 16.35 25.85 14.24
N LEU A 134 15.14 25.57 14.75
CA LEU A 134 13.89 25.91 14.09
C LEU A 134 13.72 27.44 13.93
N VAL A 135 14.08 28.22 14.95
CA VAL A 135 14.06 29.69 14.87
C VAL A 135 15.08 30.20 13.85
N LEU A 136 16.28 29.62 13.81
CA LEU A 136 17.29 29.96 12.81
C LEU A 136 16.82 29.71 11.37
N LEU A 137 16.14 28.59 11.14
CA LEU A 137 15.57 28.28 9.82
C LEU A 137 14.44 29.24 9.42
N GLN A 138 13.63 29.70 10.38
CA GLN A 138 12.65 30.76 10.13
C GLN A 138 13.36 32.05 9.76
N LEU A 139 14.32 32.52 10.57
CA LEU A 139 15.08 33.75 10.31
C LEU A 139 15.77 33.70 8.95
N LYS A 140 16.36 32.54 8.59
CA LYS A 140 16.99 32.34 7.28
C LYS A 140 15.97 32.43 6.15
N ALA A 141 14.83 31.75 6.26
CA ALA A 141 13.80 31.76 5.22
C ALA A 141 13.18 33.16 5.01
N TRP A 142 13.07 33.97 6.06
CA TRP A 142 12.65 35.38 5.96
C TRP A 142 13.66 36.25 5.22
N ARG A 143 14.95 36.03 5.46
CA ARG A 143 16.04 36.79 4.82
C ARG A 143 16.31 36.35 3.38
N ASN A 144 16.27 35.04 3.12
CA ASN A 144 16.53 34.47 1.81
C ASN A 144 15.61 33.27 1.53
N ARG A 145 14.59 33.50 0.69
CA ARG A 145 13.59 32.47 0.36
C ARG A 145 14.12 31.29 -0.46
N LYS A 146 15.40 31.31 -0.89
CA LYS A 146 16.07 30.17 -1.56
C LYS A 146 16.48 29.06 -0.57
N PHE A 147 16.59 29.38 0.72
CA PHE A 147 16.98 28.44 1.78
C PHE A 147 15.74 28.02 2.57
N ASN A 148 14.95 27.15 1.95
CA ASN A 148 13.64 26.78 2.44
C ASN A 148 13.41 25.25 2.48
N ARG A 149 14.48 24.44 2.63
CA ARG A 149 14.36 22.96 2.60
C ARG A 149 13.48 22.41 3.69
N PHE A 150 13.63 22.93 4.90
CA PHE A 150 12.74 22.62 6.00
C PHE A 150 11.28 23.03 5.69
N GLN A 151 11.07 24.27 5.22
CA GLN A 151 9.73 24.77 4.89
C GLN A 151 9.09 24.00 3.72
N THR A 152 9.89 23.52 2.77
CA THR A 152 9.42 22.71 1.64
C THR A 152 8.99 21.33 2.11
N LEU A 153 9.77 20.69 3.00
CA LEU A 153 9.38 19.45 3.66
C LEU A 153 8.05 19.58 4.40
N VAL A 154 7.92 20.60 5.24
CA VAL A 154 6.68 20.88 5.98
C VAL A 154 5.53 21.19 5.01
N GLY A 155 5.78 21.89 3.91
CA GLY A 155 4.79 22.17 2.87
C GLY A 155 4.31 20.93 2.13
N LEU A 156 5.21 20.01 1.79
CA LEU A 156 4.86 18.73 1.16
C LEU A 156 4.14 17.80 2.15
N TRP A 157 4.58 17.75 3.41
CA TRP A 157 3.88 17.05 4.48
C TRP A 157 2.47 17.59 4.69
N ALA A 158 2.32 18.91 4.79
CA ALA A 158 1.01 19.55 4.90
C ALA A 158 0.10 19.16 3.73
N TYR A 159 0.66 18.94 2.54
CA TYR A 159 -0.11 18.52 1.36
C TYR A 159 -0.55 17.08 1.50
N ALA A 160 0.41 16.18 1.75
CA ALA A 160 0.18 14.75 1.95
C ALA A 160 -0.81 14.47 3.10
N SER A 161 -0.82 15.31 4.13
CA SER A 161 -1.73 15.21 5.28
C SER A 161 -3.07 15.93 5.07
N GLY A 162 -3.37 16.38 3.85
CA GLY A 162 -4.69 16.92 3.52
C GLY A 162 -4.98 18.33 4.05
N LEU A 163 -4.00 19.09 4.54
CA LEU A 163 -4.26 20.40 5.16
C LEU A 163 -4.92 21.41 4.19
N PRO A 164 -5.94 22.18 4.63
CA PRO A 164 -6.57 23.21 3.81
C PRO A 164 -5.62 24.36 3.43
N LYS A 165 -5.85 25.00 2.28
CA LYS A 165 -5.05 26.14 1.78
C LYS A 165 -4.89 27.28 2.80
N ARG A 166 -5.92 27.56 3.61
CA ARG A 166 -5.85 28.58 4.69
C ARG A 166 -4.77 28.28 5.72
N VAL A 167 -4.50 27.01 6.00
CA VAL A 167 -3.45 26.59 6.96
C VAL A 167 -2.07 26.90 6.40
N TYR A 168 -1.87 26.73 5.09
CA TYR A 168 -0.62 27.14 4.43
C TYR A 168 -0.36 28.64 4.57
N THR A 169 -1.39 29.47 4.44
CA THR A 169 -1.24 30.93 4.60
C THR A 169 -0.68 31.26 5.98
N VAL A 170 -1.20 30.63 7.04
CA VAL A 170 -0.73 30.82 8.42
C VAL A 170 0.70 30.30 8.59
N LEU A 171 0.97 29.05 8.18
CA LEU A 171 2.31 28.45 8.32
C LEU A 171 3.38 29.16 7.49
N ASN A 172 3.01 29.68 6.32
CA ASN A 172 3.92 30.45 5.48
C ASN A 172 4.21 31.84 6.07
N ALA A 173 3.20 32.51 6.63
CA ALA A 173 3.41 33.76 7.37
C ALA A 173 4.33 33.57 8.58
N ALA A 174 4.28 32.40 9.23
CA ALA A 174 5.20 32.03 10.31
C ALA A 174 6.57 31.50 9.82
N ALA A 175 6.82 31.43 8.50
CA ALA A 175 8.00 30.78 7.90
C ALA A 175 8.28 29.34 8.37
N LEU A 176 7.22 28.62 8.74
CA LEU A 176 7.26 27.19 9.05
C LEU A 176 7.06 26.34 7.80
N SER A 177 6.43 26.90 6.77
CA SER A 177 6.13 26.22 5.51
C SER A 177 6.27 27.16 4.31
N ILE A 178 6.44 26.59 3.12
CA ILE A 178 6.29 27.32 1.87
C ILE A 178 4.80 27.59 1.58
N SER A 179 4.52 28.51 0.65
CA SER A 179 3.13 28.76 0.24
C SER A 179 2.52 27.56 -0.47
N HIS A 180 1.20 27.41 -0.40
CA HIS A 180 0.48 26.37 -1.16
C HIS A 180 0.83 26.39 -2.66
N MET A 181 0.97 27.57 -3.25
CA MET A 181 1.36 27.72 -4.66
C MET A 181 2.74 27.12 -4.94
N GLN A 182 3.72 27.39 -4.09
CA GLN A 182 5.06 26.81 -4.21
C GLN A 182 5.02 25.29 -4.01
N THR A 183 4.24 24.78 -3.04
CA THR A 183 4.03 23.35 -2.85
C THR A 183 3.50 22.70 -4.11
N THR A 184 2.45 23.26 -4.72
CA THR A 184 1.87 22.72 -5.97
C THR A 184 2.84 22.77 -7.15
N ARG A 185 3.71 23.78 -7.22
CA ARG A 185 4.77 23.85 -8.23
C ARG A 185 5.79 22.73 -8.03
N HIS A 186 6.23 22.50 -6.80
CA HIS A 186 7.17 21.43 -6.48
C HIS A 186 6.59 20.04 -6.74
N LEU A 187 5.31 19.83 -6.46
CA LEU A 187 4.62 18.60 -6.85
C LEU A 187 4.66 18.35 -8.37
N ARG A 188 4.44 19.38 -9.21
CA ARG A 188 4.56 19.25 -10.67
C ARG A 188 5.98 18.94 -11.13
N GLU A 189 6.97 19.63 -10.57
CA GLU A 189 8.39 19.39 -10.85
C GLU A 189 8.78 17.94 -10.49
N MET A 190 8.34 17.47 -9.32
CA MET A 190 8.53 16.10 -8.84
C MET A 190 7.84 15.04 -9.71
N SER A 191 6.65 15.33 -10.24
CA SER A 191 5.93 14.45 -11.19
C SER A 191 6.69 14.34 -12.51
N THR A 192 7.15 15.49 -13.04
CA THR A 192 7.94 15.55 -14.27
C THR A 192 9.26 14.79 -14.15
N SER A 193 9.98 14.98 -13.04
CA SER A 193 11.24 14.27 -12.76
C SER A 193 11.04 12.75 -12.69
N ARG A 194 9.94 12.29 -12.07
CA ARG A 194 9.58 10.85 -12.05
C ARG A 194 9.28 10.32 -13.44
N LEU A 195 8.47 11.01 -14.23
CA LEU A 195 8.20 10.60 -15.61
C LEU A 195 9.48 10.51 -16.45
N LEU A 196 10.42 11.45 -16.29
CA LEU A 196 11.72 11.38 -16.96
C LEU A 196 12.52 10.14 -16.54
N ALA A 197 12.52 9.78 -15.25
CA ALA A 197 13.18 8.57 -14.77
C ALA A 197 12.54 7.30 -15.37
N VAL A 198 11.20 7.25 -15.46
CA VAL A 198 10.48 6.12 -16.10
C VAL A 198 10.80 6.04 -17.59
N ARG A 199 10.81 7.18 -18.29
CA ARG A 199 11.19 7.24 -19.72
C ARG A 199 12.60 6.71 -19.95
N GLN A 200 13.53 7.07 -19.08
CA GLN A 200 14.90 6.56 -19.16
C GLN A 200 14.92 5.05 -18.93
N LEU A 201 14.22 4.56 -17.89
CA LEU A 201 14.12 3.14 -17.58
C LEU A 201 13.59 2.32 -18.77
N VAL A 202 12.46 2.73 -19.37
CA VAL A 202 11.84 1.94 -20.45
C VAL A 202 12.66 1.95 -21.73
N LYS A 203 13.50 2.99 -21.94
CA LYS A 203 14.41 3.10 -23.10
C LYS A 203 15.75 2.41 -22.87
N ASP A 204 16.13 2.17 -21.62
CA ASP A 204 17.37 1.51 -21.21
C ASP A 204 17.21 -0.02 -21.29
N THR A 205 17.05 -0.53 -22.50
CA THR A 205 16.85 -1.95 -22.78
C THR A 205 17.64 -2.43 -23.99
N ASP A 206 18.06 -3.69 -23.95
CA ASP A 206 18.64 -4.35 -25.12
C ASP A 206 17.63 -4.35 -26.29
N PRO A 207 18.10 -4.22 -27.55
CA PRO A 207 17.24 -4.23 -28.72
C PRO A 207 16.33 -5.48 -28.77
N GLY A 208 15.02 -5.24 -28.82
CA GLY A 208 13.99 -6.29 -28.87
C GLY A 208 13.52 -6.81 -27.50
N THR A 209 13.90 -6.18 -26.39
CA THR A 209 13.47 -6.57 -25.04
C THR A 209 12.53 -5.55 -24.41
N ILE A 210 11.62 -5.96 -23.54
CA ILE A 210 10.84 -5.05 -22.70
C ILE A 210 11.18 -5.36 -21.25
N ASN A 211 11.64 -4.36 -20.50
CA ASN A 211 12.04 -4.50 -19.09
C ASN A 211 10.94 -4.09 -18.10
N PHE A 212 9.73 -3.84 -18.59
CA PHE A 212 8.62 -3.35 -17.78
C PHE A 212 7.30 -4.03 -18.09
N MET A 213 6.37 -3.95 -17.15
CA MET A 213 4.96 -4.23 -17.37
C MET A 213 4.11 -3.06 -16.92
N VAL A 214 2.90 -2.98 -17.45
CA VAL A 214 1.93 -1.96 -17.08
C VAL A 214 0.74 -2.62 -16.38
N CYS A 215 0.32 -2.02 -15.28
CA CYS A 215 -0.92 -2.36 -14.59
C CYS A 215 -1.70 -1.07 -14.36
N TYR A 216 -2.95 -1.03 -14.79
CA TYR A 216 -3.84 0.08 -14.51
C TYR A 216 -5.22 -0.43 -14.12
N ASP A 217 -6.00 0.48 -13.57
CA ASP A 217 -7.34 0.22 -13.07
C ASP A 217 -8.17 1.51 -13.10
N ASN A 218 -9.48 1.34 -13.13
CA ASN A 218 -10.44 2.43 -13.09
C ASN A 218 -10.54 2.98 -11.66
N CYS A 219 -10.61 4.31 -11.55
CA CYS A 219 -10.79 5.01 -10.31
C CYS A 219 -11.94 6.01 -10.46
N GLN A 220 -12.97 5.86 -9.63
CA GLN A 220 -14.12 6.74 -9.64
C GLN A 220 -14.10 7.69 -8.45
N PHE A 221 -14.40 8.96 -8.71
CA PHE A 221 -14.54 9.99 -7.69
C PHE A 221 -15.97 10.52 -7.67
N PRO A 222 -16.63 10.57 -6.50
CA PRO A 222 -17.93 11.20 -6.39
C PRO A 222 -17.78 12.71 -6.61
N ALA A 223 -18.52 13.24 -7.57
CA ALA A 223 -18.71 14.67 -7.77
C ALA A 223 -20.14 15.03 -7.35
N THR A 224 -20.27 15.50 -6.12
CA THR A 224 -21.56 15.94 -5.57
C THR A 224 -21.94 17.30 -6.12
N ALA A 225 -23.18 17.41 -6.59
CA ALA A 225 -23.74 18.68 -7.02
C ALA A 225 -24.09 19.51 -5.79
N GLY A 226 -23.50 20.71 -5.65
CA GLY A 226 -23.74 21.59 -4.50
C GLY A 226 -25.22 21.98 -4.32
N ASP A 227 -25.95 22.13 -5.43
CA ASP A 227 -27.41 22.24 -5.47
C ASP A 227 -27.92 21.27 -6.53
N GLN A 228 -28.73 20.28 -6.12
CA GLN A 228 -29.27 19.29 -7.05
C GLN A 228 -30.44 19.85 -7.86
N SER A 229 -30.45 19.60 -9.16
CA SER A 229 -31.59 19.87 -10.05
C SER A 229 -31.70 18.78 -11.12
N ALA A 230 -32.77 18.81 -11.91
CA ALA A 230 -32.92 17.88 -13.03
C ALA A 230 -31.71 17.91 -14.00
N ALA A 231 -31.03 19.06 -14.12
CA ALA A 231 -29.86 19.27 -14.97
C ALA A 231 -28.52 19.25 -14.20
N ASN A 232 -28.53 19.16 -12.87
CA ASN A 232 -27.34 19.17 -12.01
C ASN A 232 -27.48 18.05 -10.97
N ARG A 233 -27.09 16.84 -11.35
CA ARG A 233 -27.14 15.66 -10.48
C ARG A 233 -25.74 15.32 -10.01
N ASP A 234 -25.67 14.55 -8.93
CA ASP A 234 -24.43 13.89 -8.56
C ASP A 234 -23.96 13.02 -9.73
N ASN A 235 -22.66 13.03 -9.99
CA ASN A 235 -22.06 12.21 -11.02
C ASN A 235 -20.76 11.60 -10.50
N TYR A 236 -20.30 10.53 -11.14
CA TYR A 236 -18.98 9.98 -10.90
C TYR A 236 -18.01 10.47 -11.97
N ILE A 237 -16.90 11.06 -11.54
CA ILE A 237 -15.80 11.37 -12.43
C ILE A 237 -14.98 10.09 -12.55
N LYS A 238 -15.09 9.44 -13.71
CA LYS A 238 -14.31 8.27 -14.07
C LYS A 238 -12.92 8.72 -14.54
N VAL A 239 -11.89 8.18 -13.90
CA VAL A 239 -10.50 8.42 -14.24
C VAL A 239 -9.73 7.12 -14.21
N THR A 240 -8.63 7.03 -14.94
CA THR A 240 -7.80 5.82 -14.99
C THR A 240 -6.45 6.10 -14.35
N SER A 241 -6.05 5.25 -13.42
CA SER A 241 -4.75 5.31 -12.74
C SER A 241 -3.94 4.07 -13.07
N GLY A 242 -2.63 4.23 -13.24
CA GLY A 242 -1.75 3.13 -13.64
C GLY A 242 -0.35 3.23 -13.07
N SER A 243 0.39 2.13 -13.22
CA SER A 243 1.77 2.01 -12.78
C SER A 243 2.59 1.20 -13.78
N VAL A 244 3.86 1.60 -13.94
CA VAL A 244 4.90 0.80 -14.59
C VAL A 244 5.67 0.03 -13.51
N TRP A 245 5.90 -1.25 -13.76
CA TRP A 245 6.68 -2.13 -12.89
C TRP A 245 7.91 -2.66 -13.61
N GLU A 246 9.06 -2.62 -12.94
CA GLU A 246 10.29 -3.22 -13.45
C GLU A 246 10.22 -4.75 -13.37
N LEU A 247 10.51 -5.43 -14.48
CA LEU A 247 10.52 -6.89 -14.53
C LEU A 247 11.77 -7.47 -13.84
N ASP A 248 11.63 -8.66 -13.23
CA ASP A 248 12.79 -9.37 -12.63
C ASP A 248 13.78 -9.89 -13.65
N ARG A 249 13.26 -10.66 -14.58
CA ARG A 249 13.99 -11.33 -15.63
C ARG A 249 13.46 -10.78 -16.92
N VAL A 250 14.38 -10.33 -17.76
CA VAL A 250 14.07 -9.74 -19.06
C VAL A 250 14.63 -10.67 -20.11
N TYR A 251 13.73 -11.18 -20.95
CA TYR A 251 14.09 -11.98 -22.10
C TYR A 251 13.67 -11.26 -23.37
N LYS A 252 14.33 -11.62 -24.48
CA LYS A 252 13.90 -11.19 -25.81
C LYS A 252 12.71 -12.04 -26.23
N VAL A 253 11.51 -11.50 -26.05
CA VAL A 253 10.25 -12.17 -26.39
C VAL A 253 9.55 -11.40 -27.51
N THR A 254 9.14 -12.13 -28.53
CA THR A 254 8.47 -11.63 -29.73
C THR A 254 7.11 -12.31 -29.91
N SER A 255 6.37 -11.98 -30.96
CA SER A 255 5.09 -12.64 -31.24
C SER A 255 5.23 -14.15 -31.49
N THR A 256 6.39 -14.64 -31.97
CA THR A 256 6.60 -16.08 -32.23
C THR A 256 6.69 -16.91 -30.95
N ASP A 257 6.90 -16.28 -29.81
CA ASP A 257 6.90 -16.91 -28.48
C ASP A 257 5.48 -17.24 -27.99
N ILE A 258 4.45 -16.88 -28.75
CA ILE A 258 3.04 -17.17 -28.44
C ILE A 258 2.47 -18.04 -29.55
N ARG A 259 2.57 -19.36 -29.37
CA ARG A 259 2.05 -20.36 -30.30
C ARG A 259 0.56 -20.61 -30.04
N ARG A 260 -0.29 -19.66 -30.40
CA ARG A 260 -1.74 -19.66 -30.04
C ARG A 260 -2.48 -20.95 -30.39
N MET A 261 -2.14 -21.60 -31.50
CA MET A 261 -2.78 -22.86 -31.93
C MET A 261 -2.48 -24.04 -30.99
N GLU A 262 -1.36 -23.99 -30.26
CA GLU A 262 -0.99 -25.02 -29.30
C GLU A 262 -1.97 -25.05 -28.10
N GLY A 263 -2.68 -23.96 -27.82
CA GLY A 263 -3.74 -23.93 -26.81
C GLY A 263 -4.87 -24.94 -27.06
N THR A 264 -5.04 -25.42 -28.31
CA THR A 264 -5.99 -26.49 -28.63
C THR A 264 -5.63 -27.85 -28.00
N LYS A 265 -4.38 -28.01 -27.53
CA LYS A 265 -3.91 -29.20 -26.82
C LYS A 265 -4.35 -29.25 -25.36
N LEU A 266 -4.80 -28.13 -24.80
CA LEU A 266 -5.26 -28.05 -23.41
C LEU A 266 -6.30 -29.14 -23.11
N SER A 267 -6.13 -29.81 -21.99
CA SER A 267 -7.00 -30.88 -21.52
C SER A 267 -7.35 -30.69 -20.05
N ALA A 268 -8.40 -31.36 -19.59
CA ALA A 268 -8.81 -31.33 -18.18
C ALA A 268 -7.68 -31.83 -17.25
N GLY A 269 -6.85 -32.76 -17.73
CA GLY A 269 -5.69 -33.26 -16.98
C GLY A 269 -4.57 -32.23 -16.80
N ASP A 270 -4.50 -31.20 -17.65
CA ASP A 270 -3.51 -30.12 -17.48
C ASP A 270 -3.81 -29.21 -16.28
N LEU A 271 -5.04 -29.27 -15.75
CA LEU A 271 -5.50 -28.56 -14.56
C LEU A 271 -5.15 -29.30 -13.26
N VAL A 272 -4.32 -30.34 -13.34
CA VAL A 272 -3.75 -31.03 -12.18
C VAL A 272 -2.23 -31.11 -12.39
N ARG A 273 -1.47 -30.33 -11.63
CA ARG A 273 0.00 -30.32 -11.74
C ARG A 273 0.65 -31.57 -11.13
N PRO A 274 1.80 -32.01 -11.65
CA PRO A 274 2.62 -33.02 -10.98
C PRO A 274 2.93 -32.59 -9.55
N GLY A 275 2.76 -33.49 -8.58
CA GLY A 275 2.97 -33.20 -7.15
C GLY A 275 1.79 -32.50 -6.45
N SER A 276 0.74 -32.09 -7.18
CA SER A 276 -0.37 -31.33 -6.57
C SER A 276 -1.09 -32.11 -5.47
N HIS A 277 -1.21 -33.44 -5.59
CA HIS A 277 -1.80 -34.28 -4.53
C HIS A 277 -1.01 -34.23 -3.22
N GLU A 278 0.32 -34.27 -3.31
CA GLU A 278 1.22 -34.17 -2.16
C GLU A 278 1.13 -32.76 -1.55
N HIS A 279 1.20 -31.73 -2.39
CA HIS A 279 1.03 -30.34 -1.97
C HIS A 279 -0.29 -30.13 -1.21
N TRP A 280 -1.43 -30.50 -1.77
CA TRP A 280 -2.72 -30.35 -1.09
C TRP A 280 -2.83 -31.16 0.21
N THR A 281 -2.10 -32.28 0.31
CA THR A 281 -2.02 -33.05 1.56
C THR A 281 -1.22 -32.29 2.62
N GLN A 282 -0.06 -31.72 2.25
CA GLN A 282 0.73 -30.86 3.13
C GLN A 282 -0.06 -29.62 3.58
N VAL A 283 -0.81 -28.98 2.67
CA VAL A 283 -1.68 -27.83 2.98
C VAL A 283 -2.70 -28.18 4.06
N ARG A 284 -3.45 -29.28 3.90
CA ARG A 284 -4.46 -29.71 4.88
C ARG A 284 -3.84 -30.01 6.24
N LEU A 285 -2.75 -30.77 6.26
CA LEU A 285 -2.04 -31.12 7.49
C LEU A 285 -1.49 -29.88 8.20
N SER A 286 -0.82 -28.99 7.47
CA SER A 286 -0.24 -27.76 8.00
C SER A 286 -1.30 -26.82 8.56
N GLN A 287 -2.43 -26.63 7.86
CA GLN A 287 -3.52 -25.79 8.36
C GLN A 287 -4.23 -26.37 9.59
N LEU A 288 -4.43 -27.69 9.67
CA LEU A 288 -4.97 -28.36 10.86
C LEU A 288 -4.03 -28.20 12.07
N ALA A 289 -2.74 -28.44 11.86
CA ALA A 289 -1.73 -28.29 12.90
C ALA A 289 -1.58 -26.81 13.34
N GLY A 290 -1.64 -25.87 12.39
CA GLY A 290 -1.55 -24.43 12.63
C GLY A 290 -2.68 -23.88 13.50
N VAL A 291 -3.91 -24.38 13.34
CA VAL A 291 -5.06 -24.03 14.19
C VAL A 291 -4.79 -24.33 15.67
N LEU A 292 -4.20 -25.49 15.96
CA LEU A 292 -3.87 -25.85 17.34
C LEU A 292 -2.85 -24.89 17.95
N ASN A 293 -1.83 -24.49 17.19
CA ASN A 293 -0.83 -23.51 17.63
C ASN A 293 -1.44 -22.15 17.94
N GLN A 294 -2.32 -21.67 17.06
CA GLN A 294 -2.90 -20.35 17.15
C GLN A 294 -3.81 -20.21 18.38
N VAL A 295 -4.58 -21.25 18.71
CA VAL A 295 -5.44 -21.24 19.90
C VAL A 295 -4.64 -21.51 21.19
N ALA A 296 -3.55 -22.27 21.11
CA ALA A 296 -2.65 -22.60 22.22
C ALA A 296 -1.78 -21.43 22.71
N ALA A 297 -1.41 -20.51 21.81
CA ALA A 297 -0.54 -19.37 22.12
C ALA A 297 -1.14 -18.40 23.16
N ASP A 298 -2.46 -18.35 23.29
CA ASP A 298 -3.19 -17.45 24.18
C ASP A 298 -3.52 -18.14 25.54
N ASP A 299 -2.58 -18.06 26.49
CA ASP A 299 -2.67 -18.24 27.96
C ASP A 299 -3.61 -19.34 28.56
N LEU A 300 -3.36 -20.63 28.25
CA LEU A 300 -3.87 -21.77 29.03
C LEU A 300 -2.83 -22.28 30.04
N ARG A 301 -2.76 -21.64 31.22
CA ARG A 301 -1.76 -21.92 32.27
C ARG A 301 -1.67 -23.38 32.77
N PRO A 302 -2.75 -24.19 32.84
CA PRO A 302 -2.64 -25.58 33.29
C PRO A 302 -2.12 -26.58 32.24
N ILE A 303 -2.02 -26.19 30.95
CA ILE A 303 -1.83 -27.12 29.81
C ILE A 303 -0.55 -26.81 29.01
N LYS A 304 0.30 -25.90 29.52
CA LYS A 304 1.50 -25.41 28.81
C LYS A 304 2.44 -26.51 28.33
N ALA A 305 2.55 -27.64 29.03
CA ALA A 305 3.43 -28.74 28.62
C ALA A 305 2.90 -29.50 27.39
N ALA A 306 1.62 -29.89 27.39
CA ALA A 306 0.99 -30.54 26.24
C ALA A 306 0.92 -29.60 25.03
N PHE A 307 0.60 -28.32 25.25
CA PHE A 307 0.61 -27.32 24.18
C PHE A 307 2.00 -26.96 23.65
N ARG A 308 3.04 -26.97 24.49
CA ARG A 308 4.42 -26.87 23.99
C ARG A 308 4.78 -28.05 23.11
N LEU A 309 4.45 -29.28 23.51
CA LEU A 309 4.69 -30.45 22.67
C LEU A 309 3.93 -30.35 21.34
N ILE A 310 2.65 -29.95 21.38
CA ILE A 310 1.85 -29.69 20.16
C ILE A 310 2.51 -28.61 19.32
N SER A 311 2.96 -27.51 19.93
CA SER A 311 3.60 -26.38 19.23
C SER A 311 4.95 -26.75 18.61
N ASP A 312 5.75 -27.58 19.29
CA ASP A 312 7.05 -28.01 18.78
C ASP A 312 6.86 -29.00 17.63
N ARG A 313 5.95 -29.97 17.80
CA ARG A 313 5.70 -31.04 16.82
C ARG A 313 4.85 -30.60 15.63
N SER A 314 3.97 -29.62 15.79
CA SER A 314 3.18 -29.08 14.68
C SER A 314 4.05 -28.39 13.63
N THR A 315 5.25 -27.94 13.99
CA THR A 315 6.24 -27.42 13.03
C THR A 315 6.79 -28.49 12.08
N GLU A 316 6.53 -29.77 12.36
CA GLU A 316 6.85 -30.87 11.44
C GLU A 316 5.95 -30.85 10.19
N TYR A 317 4.73 -30.26 10.27
CA TYR A 317 3.82 -30.11 9.13
C TYR A 317 4.14 -28.85 8.32
N THR A 318 5.16 -28.96 7.49
CA THR A 318 5.58 -27.92 6.55
C THR A 318 4.95 -28.11 5.18
N ILE A 319 4.85 -27.01 4.43
CA ILE A 319 4.46 -27.04 3.02
C ILE A 319 5.73 -26.76 2.22
N ASP A 320 6.09 -27.68 1.35
CA ASP A 320 7.29 -27.54 0.53
C ASP A 320 7.13 -26.40 -0.47
N ALA A 321 8.23 -25.68 -0.70
CA ALA A 321 8.27 -24.68 -1.75
C ALA A 321 8.22 -25.35 -3.12
N ILE A 322 7.35 -24.85 -4.00
CA ILE A 322 7.22 -25.34 -5.38
C ILE A 322 8.01 -24.42 -6.32
N ASN A 323 7.78 -23.10 -6.25
CA ASN A 323 8.52 -22.10 -7.00
C ASN A 323 8.51 -20.77 -6.24
N ALA A 324 9.39 -20.67 -5.24
CA ALA A 324 9.61 -19.44 -4.48
C ALA A 324 10.32 -18.37 -5.33
N LEU A 325 9.71 -17.21 -5.46
CA LEU A 325 10.32 -16.07 -6.15
C LEU A 325 11.51 -15.51 -5.33
N PRO A 326 12.58 -15.04 -5.99
CA PRO A 326 13.73 -14.47 -5.30
C PRO A 326 13.34 -13.26 -4.43
N LEU A 327 13.74 -13.28 -3.15
CA LEU A 327 13.46 -12.17 -2.24
C LEU A 327 14.16 -10.89 -2.71
N ARG A 328 13.37 -9.93 -3.17
CA ARG A 328 13.86 -8.64 -3.66
C ARG A 328 12.82 -7.55 -3.48
N ARG A 329 13.27 -6.29 -3.51
CA ARG A 329 12.37 -5.14 -3.52
C ARG A 329 11.89 -4.86 -4.94
N SER A 330 10.63 -5.13 -5.22
CA SER A 330 10.00 -4.75 -6.50
C SER A 330 9.94 -3.24 -6.63
N LYS A 331 10.25 -2.73 -7.82
CA LYS A 331 10.23 -1.29 -8.12
C LYS A 331 9.00 -0.95 -8.96
N ARG A 332 8.27 0.04 -8.47
CA ARG A 332 7.05 0.57 -9.07
C ARG A 332 7.21 2.05 -9.36
N HIS A 333 6.70 2.47 -10.50
CA HIS A 333 6.62 3.86 -10.90
C HIS A 333 5.17 4.19 -11.23
N ALA A 334 4.52 4.97 -10.35
CA ALA A 334 3.15 5.42 -10.57
C ALA A 334 3.09 6.38 -11.75
N LEU A 335 2.12 6.18 -12.63
CA LEU A 335 1.82 7.05 -13.75
C LEU A 335 0.81 8.12 -13.36
N PRO A 336 0.72 9.24 -14.11
CA PRO A 336 -0.35 10.21 -13.94
C PRO A 336 -1.75 9.59 -14.08
N THR A 337 -2.69 9.93 -13.19
CA THR A 337 -4.10 9.57 -13.36
C THR A 337 -4.75 10.53 -14.35
N THR A 338 -5.55 10.01 -15.28
CA THR A 338 -6.11 10.77 -16.41
C THR A 338 -7.62 10.61 -16.45
N GLN A 339 -8.34 11.62 -16.94
CA GLN A 339 -9.80 11.55 -17.12
C GLN A 339 -10.16 10.83 -18.43
N ILE A 340 -9.78 9.55 -18.51
CA ILE A 340 -10.12 8.63 -19.58
C ILE A 340 -10.98 7.53 -18.95
N ASP A 341 -12.10 7.19 -19.59
CA ASP A 341 -13.01 6.13 -19.11
C ASP A 341 -12.55 4.76 -19.62
N GLU A 342 -11.71 4.10 -18.83
CA GLU A 342 -11.27 2.73 -19.08
C GLU A 342 -12.43 1.74 -19.14
N GLY A 343 -13.62 2.03 -18.60
CA GLY A 343 -14.79 1.14 -18.69
C GLY A 343 -15.33 0.92 -20.12
N THR A 344 -14.71 1.51 -21.14
CA THR A 344 -15.08 1.36 -22.55
C THR A 344 -13.91 0.87 -23.39
N LEU A 345 -14.22 0.22 -24.53
CA LEU A 345 -13.20 -0.24 -25.48
C LEU A 345 -12.38 0.93 -26.05
N ASP A 346 -13.05 2.01 -26.46
CA ASP A 346 -12.38 3.21 -26.98
C ASP A 346 -11.53 3.89 -25.91
N GLY A 347 -12.03 4.00 -24.67
CA GLY A 347 -11.27 4.58 -23.57
C GLY A 347 -10.02 3.78 -23.22
N ASN A 348 -10.09 2.45 -23.24
CA ASN A 348 -8.91 1.59 -23.10
C ASN A 348 -7.84 1.86 -24.19
N ILE A 349 -8.25 1.96 -25.45
CA ILE A 349 -7.34 2.28 -26.57
C ILE A 349 -6.70 3.66 -26.36
N VAL A 350 -7.52 4.67 -26.07
CA VAL A 350 -7.04 6.05 -25.83
C VAL A 350 -6.11 6.11 -24.63
N TYR A 351 -6.37 5.33 -23.58
CA TYR A 351 -5.50 5.25 -22.41
C TYR A 351 -4.15 4.64 -22.77
N LEU A 352 -4.11 3.54 -23.53
CA LEU A 352 -2.83 2.96 -23.98
C LEU A 352 -2.03 3.91 -24.85
N ASP A 353 -2.67 4.60 -25.80
CA ASP A 353 -2.02 5.64 -26.59
C ASP A 353 -1.47 6.76 -25.71
N PHE A 354 -2.24 7.20 -24.72
CA PHE A 354 -1.79 8.21 -23.77
C PHE A 354 -0.58 7.74 -22.95
N VAL A 355 -0.59 6.50 -22.46
CA VAL A 355 0.53 5.91 -21.71
C VAL A 355 1.77 5.81 -22.60
N TYR A 356 1.69 5.20 -23.78
CA TYR A 356 2.87 4.92 -24.60
C TYR A 356 3.38 6.15 -25.35
N ASP A 357 2.52 6.94 -25.99
CA ASP A 357 2.92 8.14 -26.76
C ASP A 357 3.18 9.34 -25.84
N LYS A 358 2.25 9.67 -24.92
CA LYS A 358 2.37 10.91 -24.12
C LYS A 358 3.23 10.72 -22.87
N MET A 359 2.93 9.71 -22.06
CA MET A 359 3.64 9.53 -20.79
C MET A 359 5.05 8.97 -21.02
N LEU A 360 5.17 7.85 -21.74
CA LEU A 360 6.43 7.13 -21.93
C LEU A 360 7.24 7.60 -23.16
N GLN A 361 6.61 8.33 -24.09
CA GLN A 361 7.25 8.86 -25.29
C GLN A 361 7.98 7.76 -26.08
N LEU A 362 7.25 6.66 -26.31
CA LEU A 362 7.67 5.53 -27.11
C LEU A 362 6.99 5.62 -28.47
N GLU A 363 7.80 5.63 -29.53
CA GLU A 363 7.27 5.60 -30.89
C GLU A 363 6.68 4.21 -31.21
N PRO A 364 5.68 4.10 -32.10
CA PRO A 364 5.06 2.81 -32.45
C PRO A 364 6.07 1.71 -32.83
N ALA A 365 7.15 2.07 -33.53
CA ALA A 365 8.21 1.14 -33.93
C ALA A 365 8.99 0.53 -32.75
N TYR A 366 8.90 1.12 -31.55
CA TYR A 366 9.45 0.54 -30.32
C TYR A 366 8.89 -0.86 -30.07
N PHE A 367 7.61 -1.09 -30.40
CA PHE A 367 6.90 -2.33 -30.14
C PHE A 367 7.07 -3.39 -31.23
N ASP A 368 7.81 -3.08 -32.29
CA ASP A 368 8.13 -4.05 -33.33
C ASP A 368 8.99 -5.18 -32.74
N ASN A 369 8.48 -6.41 -32.83
CA ASN A 369 9.11 -7.60 -32.24
C ASN A 369 9.39 -7.48 -30.73
N ARG A 370 8.51 -6.79 -29.98
CA ARG A 370 8.57 -6.77 -28.52
C ARG A 370 7.22 -7.14 -27.92
N MET A 371 7.22 -7.92 -26.85
CA MET A 371 6.01 -8.26 -26.10
C MET A 371 6.00 -7.57 -24.74
N CYS A 372 4.95 -6.80 -24.46
CA CYS A 372 4.73 -6.09 -23.21
C CYS A 372 3.68 -6.81 -22.38
N ILE A 373 4.02 -7.19 -21.15
CA ILE A 373 3.03 -7.74 -20.23
C ILE A 373 2.13 -6.61 -19.76
N HIS A 374 0.83 -6.87 -19.82
CA HIS A 374 -0.18 -5.95 -19.40
C HIS A 374 -1.17 -6.66 -18.49
N GLY A 375 -1.30 -6.15 -17.27
CA GLY A 375 -2.20 -6.71 -16.27
C GLY A 375 -3.18 -5.69 -15.73
N GLY A 376 -4.16 -6.19 -14.99
CA GLY A 376 -5.30 -5.43 -14.51
C GLY A 376 -6.40 -6.37 -14.03
N ASP A 377 -7.57 -5.81 -13.76
CA ASP A 377 -8.75 -6.61 -13.51
C ASP A 377 -9.19 -7.37 -14.78
N LEU A 378 -10.16 -8.26 -14.64
CA LEU A 378 -10.63 -9.05 -15.78
C LEU A 378 -11.44 -8.21 -16.79
N GLY A 379 -12.10 -7.14 -16.35
CA GLY A 379 -12.86 -6.24 -17.21
C GLY A 379 -11.95 -5.58 -18.25
N THR A 380 -10.89 -4.92 -17.78
CA THR A 380 -9.82 -4.33 -18.59
C THR A 380 -9.23 -5.33 -19.57
N VAL A 381 -8.86 -6.53 -19.07
CA VAL A 381 -8.26 -7.57 -19.92
C VAL A 381 -9.20 -8.00 -21.04
N ASN A 382 -10.50 -8.16 -20.77
CA ASN A 382 -11.47 -8.53 -21.79
C ASN A 382 -11.70 -7.41 -22.82
N LEU A 383 -11.75 -6.15 -22.38
CA LEU A 383 -11.87 -5.00 -23.28
C LEU A 383 -10.66 -4.88 -24.21
N LEU A 384 -9.43 -5.05 -23.69
CA LEU A 384 -8.21 -5.02 -24.50
C LEU A 384 -8.11 -6.20 -25.48
N LEU A 385 -8.54 -7.39 -25.07
CA LEU A 385 -8.65 -8.54 -25.97
C LEU A 385 -9.65 -8.26 -27.10
N GLY A 386 -10.75 -7.59 -26.80
CA GLY A 386 -11.71 -7.11 -27.80
C GLY A 386 -11.12 -6.09 -28.76
N ALA A 387 -10.37 -5.11 -28.25
CA ALA A 387 -9.67 -4.13 -29.06
C ALA A 387 -8.68 -4.81 -30.03
N GLN A 388 -7.89 -5.77 -29.54
CA GLN A 388 -6.97 -6.56 -30.39
C GLN A 388 -7.71 -7.32 -31.50
N LYS A 389 -8.89 -7.89 -31.21
CA LYS A 389 -9.70 -8.60 -32.21
C LYS A 389 -10.25 -7.67 -33.28
N LEU A 390 -10.87 -6.56 -32.87
CA LEU A 390 -11.42 -5.56 -33.80
C LEU A 390 -10.34 -4.93 -34.68
N ARG A 391 -9.11 -4.83 -34.15
CA ARG A 391 -7.95 -4.25 -34.84
C ARG A 391 -7.00 -5.32 -35.39
N SER A 392 -7.47 -6.55 -35.55
CA SER A 392 -6.68 -7.69 -36.06
C SER A 392 -6.05 -7.44 -37.43
N HIS A 393 -6.76 -6.73 -38.30
CA HIS A 393 -6.32 -6.35 -39.65
C HIS A 393 -5.51 -5.06 -39.71
N ALA A 394 -5.18 -4.45 -38.56
CA ALA A 394 -4.37 -3.24 -38.53
C ALA A 394 -2.95 -3.49 -39.09
N ALA A 395 -2.44 -2.53 -39.86
CA ALA A 395 -1.19 -2.66 -40.58
C ALA A 395 0.02 -2.85 -39.66
N SER A 396 0.08 -2.11 -38.54
CA SER A 396 1.20 -2.19 -37.60
C SER A 396 0.86 -3.04 -36.36
N ALA A 397 1.88 -3.55 -35.67
CA ALA A 397 1.71 -4.28 -34.42
C ALA A 397 1.17 -3.39 -33.30
N TYR A 398 1.59 -2.12 -33.30
CA TYR A 398 1.12 -1.10 -32.37
C TYR A 398 -0.37 -0.82 -32.56
N ASP A 399 -0.80 -0.52 -33.79
CA ASP A 399 -2.21 -0.25 -34.09
C ASP A 399 -3.10 -1.48 -33.84
N GLY A 400 -2.59 -2.69 -34.04
CA GLY A 400 -3.32 -3.92 -33.73
C GLY A 400 -3.26 -4.31 -32.25
N LEU A 401 -2.54 -3.55 -31.41
CA LEU A 401 -2.21 -3.87 -30.02
C LEU A 401 -1.57 -5.26 -29.84
N ARG A 402 -0.96 -5.83 -30.90
CA ARG A 402 -0.47 -7.22 -30.95
C ARG A 402 0.75 -7.47 -30.06
N PHE A 403 1.39 -6.41 -29.60
CA PHE A 403 2.51 -6.46 -28.66
C PHE A 403 2.07 -6.73 -27.21
N LEU A 404 0.78 -6.66 -26.88
CA LEU A 404 0.29 -6.88 -25.52
C LEU A 404 0.14 -8.37 -25.19
N VAL A 405 0.73 -8.77 -24.06
CA VAL A 405 0.47 -10.05 -23.36
C VAL A 405 -0.48 -9.76 -22.20
N LEU A 406 -1.75 -10.08 -22.39
CA LEU A 406 -2.82 -9.74 -21.46
C LEU A 406 -3.03 -10.85 -20.43
N VAL A 407 -2.88 -10.53 -19.15
CA VAL A 407 -3.00 -11.49 -18.04
C VAL A 407 -3.88 -10.91 -16.94
N PRO A 408 -5.01 -11.54 -16.57
CA PRO A 408 -5.79 -11.09 -15.42
C PRO A 408 -4.99 -11.25 -14.12
N HIS A 409 -5.06 -10.27 -13.23
CA HIS A 409 -4.28 -10.29 -12.00
C HIS A 409 -4.99 -10.95 -10.80
N LEU A 410 -4.18 -11.31 -9.80
CA LEU A 410 -4.53 -12.31 -8.78
C LEU A 410 -5.48 -11.76 -7.71
N PHE A 411 -5.47 -10.46 -7.41
CA PHE A 411 -6.31 -9.92 -6.34
C PHE A 411 -7.80 -10.02 -6.70
N HIS A 412 -8.17 -9.65 -7.92
CA HIS A 412 -9.56 -9.75 -8.37
C HIS A 412 -10.01 -11.20 -8.53
N ALA A 413 -9.13 -12.10 -8.97
CA ALA A 413 -9.41 -13.55 -8.95
C ALA A 413 -9.68 -14.06 -7.53
N ARG A 414 -8.90 -13.60 -6.54
CA ARG A 414 -9.10 -13.93 -5.13
C ARG A 414 -10.41 -13.36 -4.58
N MET A 415 -10.79 -12.14 -4.95
CA MET A 415 -12.11 -11.59 -4.61
C MET A 415 -13.25 -12.43 -5.19
N ALA A 416 -13.12 -12.85 -6.46
CA ALA A 416 -14.09 -13.72 -7.11
C ALA A 416 -14.21 -15.10 -6.41
N ALA A 417 -13.07 -15.68 -5.98
CA ALA A 417 -13.05 -16.90 -5.17
C ALA A 417 -13.82 -16.75 -3.86
N LEU A 418 -13.57 -15.68 -3.10
CA LEU A 418 -14.29 -15.46 -1.85
C LEU A 418 -15.79 -15.26 -2.09
N ARG A 419 -16.17 -14.52 -3.13
CA ARG A 419 -17.58 -14.31 -3.50
C ARG A 419 -18.28 -15.61 -3.93
N MET A 420 -17.59 -16.47 -4.66
CA MET A 420 -18.08 -17.80 -5.05
C MET A 420 -18.33 -18.67 -3.81
N ILE A 421 -17.35 -18.76 -2.91
CA ILE A 421 -17.45 -19.54 -1.66
C ILE A 421 -18.62 -19.00 -0.82
N PHE A 422 -18.69 -17.69 -0.65
CA PHE A 422 -19.77 -17.06 0.12
C PHE A 422 -21.13 -17.30 -0.50
N SER A 423 -21.22 -17.26 -1.83
CA SER A 423 -22.49 -17.52 -2.53
C SER A 423 -22.93 -18.98 -2.41
N ALA A 424 -22.01 -19.93 -2.51
CA ALA A 424 -22.29 -21.36 -2.40
C ALA A 424 -22.70 -21.78 -0.99
N HIS A 425 -22.10 -21.15 0.03
CA HIS A 425 -22.25 -21.52 1.45
C HIS A 425 -22.99 -20.47 2.29
N TRP A 426 -23.68 -19.52 1.64
CA TRP A 426 -24.26 -18.36 2.33
C TRP A 426 -25.19 -18.70 3.50
N PRO A 427 -26.10 -19.70 3.42
CA PRO A 427 -26.97 -20.01 4.55
C PRO A 427 -26.20 -20.30 5.85
N SER A 428 -25.16 -21.14 5.77
CA SER A 428 -24.31 -21.48 6.91
C SER A 428 -23.43 -20.30 7.35
N LEU A 429 -22.87 -19.56 6.41
CA LEU A 429 -22.03 -18.39 6.71
C LEU A 429 -22.84 -17.24 7.32
N GLN A 430 -24.08 -17.04 6.88
CA GLN A 430 -24.98 -16.03 7.42
C GLN A 430 -25.37 -16.35 8.86
N GLU A 431 -25.66 -17.61 9.15
CA GLU A 431 -25.93 -18.06 10.53
C GLU A 431 -24.72 -17.82 11.44
N LEU A 432 -23.52 -18.22 11.01
CA LEU A 432 -22.28 -17.94 11.73
C LEU A 432 -22.04 -16.44 11.92
N ALA A 433 -22.21 -15.64 10.87
CA ALA A 433 -22.00 -14.19 10.92
C ALA A 433 -22.98 -13.48 11.86
N VAL A 434 -24.28 -13.78 11.78
CA VAL A 434 -25.32 -13.05 12.49
C VAL A 434 -25.54 -13.59 13.89
N LYS A 435 -25.71 -14.91 14.05
CA LYS A 435 -26.13 -15.52 15.32
C LYS A 435 -24.96 -15.86 16.22
N VAL A 436 -23.85 -16.35 15.65
CA VAL A 436 -22.73 -16.91 16.42
C VAL A 436 -21.66 -15.84 16.69
N LEU A 437 -21.17 -15.19 15.63
CA LEU A 437 -19.99 -14.31 15.68
C LEU A 437 -20.33 -12.81 15.71
N LYS A 438 -21.57 -12.43 15.37
CA LYS A 438 -22.08 -11.03 15.38
C LYS A 438 -21.29 -10.06 14.47
N HIS A 439 -20.81 -10.55 13.33
CA HIS A 439 -20.13 -9.74 12.31
C HIS A 439 -21.13 -9.03 11.40
N LYS A 440 -21.35 -7.72 11.61
CA LYS A 440 -22.35 -6.92 10.86
C LYS A 440 -21.95 -6.53 9.43
N ARG A 441 -20.65 -6.49 9.13
CA ARG A 441 -20.13 -6.02 7.81
C ARG A 441 -19.95 -7.13 6.79
N VAL A 442 -20.27 -8.38 7.17
CA VAL A 442 -20.19 -9.57 6.31
C VAL A 442 -21.45 -9.67 5.45
N SER A 443 -21.27 -9.89 4.14
CA SER A 443 -22.38 -9.97 3.18
C SER A 443 -22.09 -11.01 2.09
N LYS A 444 -23.16 -11.57 1.49
CA LYS A 444 -23.05 -12.59 0.43
C LYS A 444 -22.21 -12.14 -0.76
N ASP A 445 -22.37 -10.88 -1.16
CA ASP A 445 -21.63 -10.28 -2.28
C ASP A 445 -20.23 -9.80 -1.92
N VAL A 446 -19.79 -10.02 -0.66
CA VAL A 446 -18.44 -9.68 -0.20
C VAL A 446 -18.16 -8.18 -0.37
N LYS A 447 -19.17 -7.34 -0.06
CA LYS A 447 -19.02 -5.87 -0.16
C LYS A 447 -17.84 -5.40 0.68
N ASN A 448 -17.76 -5.74 1.97
CA ASN A 448 -16.58 -5.40 2.77
C ASN A 448 -15.52 -6.51 2.68
N PHE A 449 -14.74 -6.51 1.61
CA PHE A 449 -13.79 -7.59 1.31
C PHE A 449 -12.88 -7.97 2.47
N HIS A 450 -12.23 -6.99 3.12
CA HIS A 450 -11.31 -7.28 4.24
C HIS A 450 -12.01 -7.84 5.48
N ASP A 451 -13.24 -7.39 5.77
CA ASP A 451 -14.02 -7.96 6.88
C ASP A 451 -14.46 -9.39 6.55
N CYS A 452 -14.85 -9.65 5.31
CA CYS A 452 -15.23 -10.98 4.84
C CYS A 452 -14.04 -11.94 4.82
N GLU A 453 -12.86 -11.50 4.38
CA GLU A 453 -11.61 -12.27 4.42
C GLU A 453 -11.25 -12.65 5.86
N ARG A 454 -11.31 -11.67 6.77
CA ARG A 454 -11.03 -11.90 8.20
C ARG A 454 -12.05 -12.86 8.84
N PHE A 455 -13.33 -12.70 8.51
CA PHE A 455 -14.39 -13.62 8.95
C PHE A 455 -14.18 -15.02 8.40
N ALA A 456 -13.82 -15.15 7.12
CA ALA A 456 -13.54 -16.43 6.48
C ALA A 456 -12.39 -17.18 7.14
N ASP A 457 -11.31 -16.50 7.53
CA ASP A 457 -10.21 -17.10 8.28
C ASP A 457 -10.65 -17.57 9.68
N ALA A 458 -11.42 -16.75 10.41
CA ALA A 458 -11.96 -17.14 11.72
C ALA A 458 -12.88 -18.36 11.64
N VAL A 459 -13.79 -18.39 10.65
CA VAL A 459 -14.67 -19.53 10.37
C VAL A 459 -13.84 -20.75 10.03
N ARG A 460 -12.94 -20.68 9.03
CA ARG A 460 -12.07 -21.79 8.62
C ARG A 460 -11.37 -22.42 9.81
N GLN A 461 -10.72 -21.60 10.64
CA GLN A 461 -10.01 -22.08 11.83
C GLN A 461 -10.95 -22.75 12.84
N GLY A 462 -12.13 -22.15 13.08
CA GLY A 462 -13.14 -22.72 13.98
C GLY A 462 -13.68 -24.06 13.48
N LEU A 463 -14.00 -24.16 12.19
CA LEU A 463 -14.49 -25.40 11.59
C LEU A 463 -13.43 -26.52 11.64
N LEU A 464 -12.16 -26.21 11.32
CA LEU A 464 -11.04 -27.15 11.44
C LEU A 464 -10.86 -27.63 12.89
N LEU A 465 -10.91 -26.71 13.86
CA LEU A 465 -10.85 -27.06 15.28
C LEU A 465 -12.03 -27.95 15.68
N GLY A 466 -13.26 -27.61 15.28
CA GLY A 466 -14.45 -28.40 15.57
C GLY A 466 -14.37 -29.82 15.01
N LEU A 467 -13.85 -29.98 13.79
CA LEU A 467 -13.60 -31.30 13.18
C LEU A 467 -12.57 -32.11 13.99
N LEU A 468 -11.47 -31.49 14.42
CA LEU A 468 -10.45 -32.14 15.25
C LEU A 468 -11.00 -32.57 16.62
N LEU A 469 -11.72 -31.69 17.32
CA LEU A 469 -12.32 -32.00 18.61
C LEU A 469 -13.35 -33.13 18.50
N SER A 470 -14.17 -33.10 17.44
CA SER A 470 -15.13 -34.17 17.12
C SER A 470 -14.42 -35.51 16.86
N GLN A 471 -13.34 -35.52 16.07
CA GLN A 471 -12.54 -36.73 15.80
C GLN A 471 -11.90 -37.29 17.08
N LEU A 472 -11.43 -36.40 17.95
CA LEU A 472 -10.83 -36.76 19.25
C LEU A 472 -11.86 -37.14 20.32
N LYS A 473 -13.16 -36.94 20.05
CA LYS A 473 -14.28 -37.18 20.97
C LYS A 473 -14.12 -36.38 22.28
N ILE A 474 -13.85 -35.08 22.15
CA ILE A 474 -13.76 -34.13 23.26
C ILE A 474 -14.61 -32.89 22.96
N HIS A 475 -15.07 -32.19 23.99
CA HIS A 475 -16.03 -31.08 23.84
C HIS A 475 -15.40 -29.69 23.97
N ALA A 476 -14.22 -29.60 24.58
CA ALA A 476 -13.51 -28.35 24.76
C ALA A 476 -12.00 -28.50 24.51
N ILE A 477 -11.36 -27.41 24.10
CA ILE A 477 -9.95 -27.42 23.70
C ILE A 477 -9.00 -27.72 24.88
N ASP A 478 -9.40 -27.41 26.11
CA ASP A 478 -8.64 -27.73 27.33
C ASP A 478 -8.57 -29.25 27.60
N GLU A 479 -9.50 -30.03 27.06
CA GLU A 479 -9.45 -31.49 27.06
C GLU A 479 -8.37 -32.05 26.12
N LEU A 480 -7.68 -31.24 25.31
CA LEU A 480 -6.49 -31.71 24.59
C LEU A 480 -5.38 -32.17 25.57
N SER A 481 -5.38 -31.66 26.80
CA SER A 481 -4.43 -32.05 27.85
C SER A 481 -4.47 -33.53 28.22
N ILE A 482 -5.60 -34.20 28.01
CA ILE A 482 -5.78 -35.64 28.31
C ILE A 482 -5.48 -36.53 27.11
N LYS A 483 -5.14 -35.96 25.94
CA LYS A 483 -4.80 -36.69 24.72
C LYS A 483 -3.29 -36.77 24.54
N SER A 484 -2.80 -37.90 24.04
CA SER A 484 -1.40 -38.03 23.67
C SER A 484 -1.14 -37.36 22.31
N TRP A 485 0.12 -37.05 22.01
CA TRP A 485 0.47 -36.54 20.67
C TRP A 485 0.09 -37.54 19.56
N ILE A 486 0.17 -38.85 19.82
CA ILE A 486 -0.20 -39.85 18.82
C ILE A 486 -1.71 -39.82 18.52
N ASP A 487 -2.56 -39.58 19.53
CA ASP A 487 -3.99 -39.39 19.31
C ASP A 487 -4.26 -38.14 18.47
N ILE A 488 -3.57 -37.04 18.79
CA ILE A 488 -3.74 -35.74 18.11
C ILE A 488 -3.25 -35.81 16.66
N SER A 489 -2.06 -36.35 16.42
CA SER A 489 -1.51 -36.51 15.06
C SER A 489 -2.35 -37.46 14.21
N THR A 490 -2.84 -38.57 14.78
CA THR A 490 -3.78 -39.47 14.09
C THR A 490 -5.07 -38.73 13.72
N ALA A 491 -5.62 -37.92 14.63
CA ALA A 491 -6.81 -37.12 14.32
C ALA A 491 -6.56 -36.06 13.23
N ILE A 492 -5.38 -35.44 13.21
CA ILE A 492 -4.97 -34.51 12.13
C ILE A 492 -4.94 -35.24 10.79
N GLU A 493 -4.31 -36.42 10.72
CA GLU A 493 -4.25 -37.21 9.49
C GLU A 493 -5.64 -37.68 9.03
N ASP A 494 -6.49 -38.13 9.95
CA ASP A 494 -7.84 -38.59 9.64
C ASP A 494 -8.73 -37.45 9.12
N VAL A 495 -8.71 -36.28 9.77
CA VAL A 495 -9.46 -35.11 9.29
C VAL A 495 -8.90 -34.62 7.96
N SER A 496 -7.57 -34.66 7.77
CA SER A 496 -6.95 -34.34 6.47
C SER A 496 -7.45 -35.25 5.35
N LYS A 497 -7.65 -36.56 5.62
CA LYS A 497 -8.24 -37.49 4.65
C LYS A 497 -9.71 -37.18 4.40
N GLN A 498 -10.50 -36.84 5.42
CA GLN A 498 -11.92 -36.51 5.26
C GLN A 498 -12.14 -35.28 4.36
N LEU A 499 -11.19 -34.35 4.33
CA LEU A 499 -11.24 -33.13 3.50
C LEU A 499 -10.84 -33.37 2.02
N ILE A 500 -10.51 -34.60 1.62
CA ILE A 500 -10.28 -34.97 0.22
C ILE A 500 -11.62 -34.96 -0.53
N PRO A 501 -11.74 -34.29 -1.69
CA PRO A 501 -13.02 -34.16 -2.41
C PRO A 501 -13.77 -35.49 -2.66
N ALA A 502 -13.05 -36.56 -2.97
CA ALA A 502 -13.63 -37.89 -3.15
C ALA A 502 -14.28 -38.41 -1.85
N ASN A 503 -13.62 -38.24 -0.71
CA ASN A 503 -14.12 -38.68 0.60
C ASN A 503 -15.28 -37.79 1.08
N ILE A 504 -15.27 -36.50 0.76
CA ILE A 504 -16.40 -35.59 1.03
C ILE A 504 -17.66 -36.07 0.29
N ALA A 505 -17.51 -36.52 -0.96
CA ALA A 505 -18.65 -37.02 -1.74
C ALA A 505 -19.27 -38.30 -1.17
N GLU A 506 -18.49 -39.09 -0.42
CA GLU A 506 -18.93 -40.33 0.24
C GLU A 506 -19.57 -40.09 1.62
N GLU A 507 -19.44 -38.89 2.21
CA GLU A 507 -19.97 -38.58 3.55
C GLU A 507 -21.51 -38.60 3.56
N GLU A 508 -22.14 -39.59 4.20
CA GLU A 508 -23.61 -39.75 4.17
C GLU A 508 -24.36 -38.68 4.98
N GLN A 509 -23.75 -38.12 6.03
CA GLN A 509 -24.40 -37.13 6.88
C GLN A 509 -24.36 -35.74 6.21
N THR A 510 -25.50 -35.26 5.71
CA THR A 510 -25.62 -33.98 4.98
C THR A 510 -25.04 -32.77 5.73
N SER A 511 -25.27 -32.67 7.06
CA SER A 511 -24.73 -31.58 7.87
C SER A 511 -23.20 -31.62 7.93
N ARG A 512 -22.62 -32.81 8.12
CA ARG A 512 -21.18 -33.02 8.15
C ARG A 512 -20.54 -32.77 6.79
N ARG A 513 -21.13 -33.30 5.72
CA ARG A 513 -20.68 -33.06 4.35
C ARG A 513 -20.64 -31.57 4.02
N SER A 514 -21.68 -30.82 4.39
CA SER A 514 -21.76 -29.36 4.17
C SER A 514 -20.60 -28.62 4.85
N VAL A 515 -20.26 -29.00 6.09
CA VAL A 515 -19.11 -28.44 6.82
C VAL A 515 -17.79 -28.80 6.12
N LEU A 516 -17.59 -30.07 5.74
CA LEU A 516 -16.37 -30.51 5.06
C LEU A 516 -16.16 -29.77 3.74
N MET A 517 -17.22 -29.53 2.96
CA MET A 517 -17.17 -28.75 1.72
C MET A 517 -16.73 -27.31 1.99
N LEU A 518 -17.38 -26.62 2.93
CA LEU A 518 -17.03 -25.25 3.29
C LEU A 518 -15.59 -25.12 3.79
N VAL A 519 -15.13 -26.05 4.64
CA VAL A 519 -13.74 -26.07 5.11
C VAL A 519 -12.77 -26.28 3.96
N SER A 520 -13.04 -27.24 3.07
CA SER A 520 -12.17 -27.54 1.93
C SER A 520 -11.99 -26.31 1.03
N ASP A 521 -13.08 -25.61 0.72
CA ASP A 521 -13.07 -24.40 -0.09
C ASP A 521 -12.33 -23.23 0.60
N LEU A 522 -12.55 -23.04 1.91
CA LEU A 522 -11.84 -22.03 2.69
C LEU A 522 -10.35 -22.35 2.87
N CYS A 523 -9.97 -23.63 2.96
CA CYS A 523 -8.57 -24.07 2.99
C CYS A 523 -7.84 -23.73 1.70
N ALA A 524 -8.48 -23.93 0.53
CA ALA A 524 -7.93 -23.51 -0.76
C ALA A 524 -7.78 -21.99 -0.85
N PHE A 525 -8.74 -21.22 -0.32
CA PHE A 525 -8.63 -19.78 -0.24
C PHE A 525 -7.47 -19.30 0.65
N GLU A 526 -7.29 -19.91 1.82
CA GLU A 526 -6.16 -19.58 2.71
C GLU A 526 -4.83 -19.99 2.09
N GLU A 527 -4.77 -21.10 1.36
CA GLU A 527 -3.53 -21.52 0.68
C GLU A 527 -3.07 -20.48 -0.35
N HIS A 528 -3.99 -19.88 -1.11
CA HIS A 528 -3.63 -18.75 -1.98
C HIS A 528 -3.07 -17.58 -1.16
N HIS A 529 -3.67 -17.26 -0.02
CA HIS A 529 -3.21 -16.16 0.83
C HIS A 529 -1.81 -16.44 1.41
N ALA A 530 -1.55 -17.66 1.89
CA ALA A 530 -0.27 -18.11 2.42
C ALA A 530 0.82 -18.18 1.34
N ALA A 531 0.56 -18.88 0.23
CA ALA A 531 1.48 -18.98 -0.91
C ALA A 531 1.90 -17.61 -1.45
N LYS A 532 0.92 -16.70 -1.61
CA LYS A 532 1.18 -15.31 -1.98
C LYS A 532 2.08 -14.63 -0.96
N ARG A 533 1.81 -14.76 0.35
CA ARG A 533 2.60 -14.12 1.42
C ARG A 533 4.06 -14.57 1.39
N ASP A 534 4.28 -15.85 1.15
CA ASP A 534 5.60 -16.48 1.05
C ASP A 534 6.32 -16.13 -0.26
N GLY A 535 5.59 -15.65 -1.26
CA GLY A 535 6.12 -15.38 -2.60
C GLY A 535 6.33 -16.65 -3.43
N ASP A 536 5.64 -17.74 -3.09
CA ASP A 536 5.70 -18.98 -3.86
C ASP A 536 4.66 -18.98 -4.96
N ILE A 537 5.09 -18.59 -6.17
CA ILE A 537 4.20 -18.55 -7.34
C ILE A 537 3.80 -19.96 -7.77
N GLY A 538 4.58 -20.99 -7.46
CA GLY A 538 4.25 -22.38 -7.78
C GLY A 538 3.02 -22.85 -7.00
N ARG A 539 2.99 -22.59 -5.69
CA ARG A 539 1.83 -22.86 -4.83
C ARG A 539 0.61 -22.04 -5.26
N VAL A 540 0.79 -20.76 -5.63
CA VAL A 540 -0.30 -19.94 -6.19
C VAL A 540 -0.87 -20.57 -7.48
N LEU A 541 -0.02 -21.05 -8.38
CA LEU A 541 -0.45 -21.70 -9.62
C LEU A 541 -1.24 -23.00 -9.37
N ASP A 542 -0.89 -23.76 -8.34
CA ASP A 542 -1.66 -24.94 -7.91
C ASP A 542 -3.08 -24.56 -7.46
N VAL A 543 -3.21 -23.46 -6.71
CA VAL A 543 -4.54 -22.93 -6.34
C VAL A 543 -5.30 -22.40 -7.55
N LEU A 544 -4.64 -21.74 -8.50
CA LEU A 544 -5.28 -21.28 -9.73
C LEU A 544 -5.78 -22.43 -10.60
N ASP A 545 -5.04 -23.54 -10.69
CA ASP A 545 -5.51 -24.75 -11.37
C ASP A 545 -6.82 -25.25 -10.72
N HIS A 546 -6.89 -25.26 -9.38
CA HIS A 546 -8.11 -25.60 -8.63
C HIS A 546 -9.26 -24.61 -8.88
N TRP A 547 -9.02 -23.30 -8.80
CA TRP A 547 -10.04 -22.27 -9.06
C TRP A 547 -10.49 -22.22 -10.53
N THR A 548 -9.63 -22.60 -11.48
CA THR A 548 -10.01 -22.72 -12.90
C THR A 548 -11.20 -23.68 -13.07
N VAL A 549 -11.22 -24.76 -12.26
CA VAL A 549 -12.31 -25.73 -12.22
C VAL A 549 -13.49 -25.17 -11.43
N GLN A 550 -13.28 -24.71 -10.18
CA GLN A 550 -14.38 -24.27 -9.31
C GLN A 550 -15.17 -23.09 -9.89
N PHE A 551 -14.51 -22.16 -10.58
CA PHE A 551 -15.18 -21.03 -11.23
C PHE A 551 -16.18 -21.43 -12.31
N GLN A 552 -16.11 -22.65 -12.86
CA GLN A 552 -17.11 -23.14 -13.80
C GLN A 552 -18.45 -23.48 -13.12
N ALA A 553 -18.44 -23.73 -11.82
CA ALA A 553 -19.63 -24.15 -11.07
C ALA A 553 -20.68 -23.04 -10.95
N SER A 554 -20.26 -21.77 -10.93
CA SER A 554 -21.16 -20.62 -10.75
C SER A 554 -21.19 -19.72 -11.99
N SER A 555 -22.37 -19.31 -12.42
CA SER A 555 -22.52 -18.30 -13.48
C SER A 555 -21.85 -16.97 -13.12
N THR A 556 -21.83 -16.62 -11.82
CA THR A 556 -21.21 -15.38 -11.31
C THR A 556 -19.69 -15.37 -11.45
N THR A 557 -19.01 -16.53 -11.51
CA THR A 557 -17.54 -16.61 -11.64
C THR A 557 -17.08 -17.32 -12.90
N MET A 558 -17.99 -17.83 -13.73
CA MET A 558 -17.67 -18.52 -14.98
C MET A 558 -16.81 -17.69 -15.93
N HIS A 559 -16.98 -16.37 -15.97
CA HIS A 559 -16.14 -15.48 -16.78
C HIS A 559 -14.67 -15.47 -16.30
N TYR A 560 -14.42 -15.52 -14.98
CA TYR A 560 -13.09 -15.77 -14.43
C TYR A 560 -12.59 -17.17 -14.77
N GLY A 561 -13.46 -18.19 -14.70
CA GLY A 561 -13.10 -19.56 -15.09
C GLY A 561 -12.63 -19.65 -16.54
N ARG A 562 -13.35 -19.03 -17.47
CA ARG A 562 -12.97 -18.95 -18.91
C ARG A 562 -11.70 -18.13 -19.12
N ALA A 563 -11.49 -17.07 -18.34
CA ALA A 563 -10.24 -16.32 -18.33
C ALA A 563 -9.06 -17.19 -17.89
N LEU A 564 -9.21 -17.94 -16.80
CA LEU A 564 -8.17 -18.83 -16.32
C LEU A 564 -7.89 -19.98 -17.30
N ILE A 565 -8.88 -20.52 -18.01
CA ILE A 565 -8.63 -21.49 -19.10
C ILE A 565 -7.67 -20.92 -20.16
N ARG A 566 -7.83 -19.65 -20.54
CA ARG A 566 -6.91 -18.97 -21.47
C ARG A 566 -5.50 -18.83 -20.89
N VAL A 567 -5.40 -18.48 -19.61
CA VAL A 567 -4.11 -18.40 -18.90
C VAL A 567 -3.43 -19.77 -18.81
N GLN A 568 -4.19 -20.83 -18.51
CA GLN A 568 -3.67 -22.20 -18.47
C GLN A 568 -3.21 -22.67 -19.85
N ALA A 569 -3.96 -22.39 -20.92
CA ALA A 569 -3.49 -22.62 -22.29
C ALA A 569 -2.16 -21.91 -22.56
N GLY A 570 -2.05 -20.64 -22.15
CA GLY A 570 -0.83 -19.84 -22.12
C GLY A 570 0.34 -20.55 -21.46
N LEU A 571 0.20 -20.85 -20.17
CA LEU A 571 1.25 -21.41 -19.31
C LEU A 571 1.69 -22.82 -19.72
N LYS A 572 0.77 -23.65 -20.23
CA LYS A 572 1.01 -25.08 -20.47
C LYS A 572 1.45 -25.36 -21.91
N HIS A 573 0.92 -24.61 -22.89
CA HIS A 573 1.05 -24.96 -24.31
C HIS A 573 1.46 -23.79 -25.22
N GLU A 574 0.92 -22.58 -25.02
CA GLU A 574 1.11 -21.48 -25.99
C GLU A 574 2.42 -20.69 -25.79
N TRP A 575 2.81 -20.37 -24.55
CA TRP A 575 3.94 -19.48 -24.27
C TRP A 575 5.28 -20.22 -24.29
N SER A 576 6.34 -19.55 -24.77
CA SER A 576 7.72 -20.00 -24.59
C SER A 576 8.10 -20.05 -23.11
N ALA A 577 9.20 -20.74 -22.79
CA ALA A 577 9.66 -20.85 -21.41
C ALA A 577 10.01 -19.48 -20.83
N GLU A 578 10.65 -18.64 -21.64
CA GLU A 578 11.06 -17.27 -21.36
C GLU A 578 9.86 -16.37 -21.06
N LEU A 579 8.84 -16.36 -21.94
CA LEU A 579 7.63 -15.56 -21.71
C LEU A 579 6.89 -16.01 -20.45
N ARG A 580 6.78 -17.33 -20.24
CA ARG A 580 6.17 -17.89 -19.04
C ARG A 580 6.90 -17.45 -17.78
N GLU A 581 8.23 -17.48 -17.76
CA GLU A 581 9.01 -16.97 -16.64
C GLU A 581 8.79 -15.47 -16.40
N MET A 582 8.71 -14.65 -17.45
CA MET A 582 8.40 -13.23 -17.31
C MET A 582 7.02 -12.99 -16.71
N VAL A 583 5.99 -13.74 -17.13
CA VAL A 583 4.64 -13.60 -16.60
C VAL A 583 4.57 -14.03 -15.14
N ILE A 584 4.97 -15.26 -14.81
CA ILE A 584 4.84 -15.79 -13.44
C ILE A 584 5.80 -15.09 -12.47
N GLY A 585 6.97 -14.67 -12.94
CA GLY A 585 7.96 -13.95 -12.13
C GLY A 585 7.53 -12.54 -11.70
N ASN A 586 6.48 -11.99 -12.31
CA ASN A 586 6.01 -10.63 -12.04
C ASN A 586 4.51 -10.54 -11.70
N TRP A 587 3.83 -11.66 -11.50
CA TRP A 587 2.44 -11.69 -11.05
C TRP A 587 2.30 -11.33 -9.55
N LEU A 588 3.37 -11.59 -8.80
CA LEU A 588 3.56 -11.16 -7.41
C LEU A 588 4.70 -10.13 -7.32
N VAL A 589 4.56 -9.20 -6.39
CA VAL A 589 5.51 -8.13 -6.15
C VAL A 589 5.77 -7.96 -4.65
N ASN A 590 6.97 -7.49 -4.30
CA ASN A 590 7.33 -7.20 -2.93
C ASN A 590 7.89 -5.77 -2.82
N PRO A 591 7.02 -4.74 -2.74
CA PRO A 591 7.47 -3.34 -2.63
C PRO A 591 8.31 -3.04 -1.38
N SER A 592 8.21 -3.90 -0.36
CA SER A 592 8.93 -3.76 0.92
C SER A 592 10.33 -4.38 0.89
N GLY A 593 10.55 -5.39 0.06
CA GLY A 593 11.76 -6.22 0.05
C GLY A 593 11.92 -7.14 1.27
N ARG A 594 10.85 -7.36 2.06
CA ARG A 594 10.88 -8.18 3.27
C ARG A 594 10.21 -9.53 3.04
N GLU A 595 10.74 -10.57 3.68
CA GLU A 595 10.13 -11.90 3.69
C GLU A 595 8.69 -11.85 4.26
N GLY A 596 7.77 -12.66 3.73
CA GLY A 596 6.37 -12.68 4.17
C GLY A 596 5.53 -11.45 3.75
N HIS A 597 6.06 -10.56 2.90
CA HIS A 597 5.40 -9.31 2.49
C HIS A 597 5.14 -9.18 0.99
N TRP A 598 5.07 -10.31 0.29
CA TRP A 598 4.68 -10.37 -1.12
C TRP A 598 3.17 -10.07 -1.29
N ARG A 599 2.83 -9.42 -2.40
CA ARG A 599 1.47 -8.94 -2.72
C ARG A 599 1.18 -9.11 -4.20
N GLU A 600 -0.10 -9.20 -4.53
CA GLU A 600 -0.60 -9.17 -5.91
C GLU A 600 -0.41 -7.78 -6.52
N VAL A 601 -0.06 -7.69 -7.80
CA VAL A 601 0.22 -6.40 -8.46
C VAL A 601 -0.99 -5.47 -8.45
N ASP A 602 -2.15 -5.99 -8.85
CA ASP A 602 -3.41 -5.26 -8.90
C ASP A 602 -3.90 -4.84 -7.51
N HIS A 603 -3.61 -5.60 -6.45
CA HIS A 603 -3.85 -5.15 -5.06
C HIS A 603 -3.02 -3.90 -4.70
N VAL A 604 -1.77 -3.81 -5.18
CA VAL A 604 -0.93 -2.62 -4.94
C VAL A 604 -1.40 -1.42 -5.78
N GLN A 605 -2.01 -1.67 -6.95
CA GLN A 605 -2.67 -0.62 -7.74
C GLN A 605 -3.97 -0.16 -7.07
N GLU A 606 -4.78 -1.06 -6.53
CA GLU A 606 -6.01 -0.71 -5.79
C GLU A 606 -5.71 0.08 -4.52
N GLU A 607 -4.64 -0.27 -3.78
CA GLU A 607 -4.19 0.55 -2.64
C GLU A 607 -3.75 1.96 -3.09
N HIS A 608 -3.16 2.09 -4.28
CA HIS A 608 -2.84 3.39 -4.85
C HIS A 608 -4.08 4.21 -5.17
N ASN A 609 -5.07 3.60 -5.84
CA ASN A 609 -6.37 4.22 -6.12
C ASN A 609 -7.06 4.66 -4.82
N ARG A 610 -6.99 3.84 -3.76
CA ARG A 610 -7.51 4.19 -2.44
C ARG A 610 -6.78 5.41 -1.84
N MET A 611 -5.46 5.48 -1.93
CA MET A 611 -4.69 6.63 -1.45
C MET A 611 -5.03 7.91 -2.23
N GLU A 612 -5.26 7.80 -3.54
CA GLU A 612 -5.79 8.90 -4.37
C GLU A 612 -7.13 9.40 -3.84
N LYS A 613 -8.08 8.48 -3.61
CA LYS A 613 -9.42 8.82 -3.09
C LYS A 613 -9.33 9.50 -1.72
N VAL A 614 -8.53 8.98 -0.79
CA VAL A 614 -8.35 9.57 0.55
C VAL A 614 -7.77 10.98 0.50
N GLN A 615 -6.85 11.26 -0.43
CA GLN A 615 -6.29 12.60 -0.60
C GLN A 615 -7.35 13.66 -0.96
N TYR A 616 -8.49 13.23 -1.52
CA TYR A 616 -9.56 14.10 -2.02
C TYR A 616 -10.92 13.88 -1.37
N SER A 617 -11.07 12.94 -0.44
CA SER A 617 -12.35 12.60 0.19
C SER A 617 -12.96 13.74 1.03
N SER A 618 -12.21 14.81 1.30
CA SER A 618 -12.64 15.98 2.08
C SER A 618 -12.55 17.30 1.30
N ARG A 619 -12.31 17.25 0.00
CA ARG A 619 -12.13 18.42 -0.88
C ARG A 619 -13.11 18.35 -2.04
N ALA A 620 -13.50 19.50 -2.59
CA ALA A 620 -14.07 19.52 -3.93
C ALA A 620 -13.10 18.79 -4.88
N PHE A 621 -13.63 17.92 -5.75
CA PHE A 621 -12.81 17.18 -6.69
C PHE A 621 -11.88 18.14 -7.43
N PRO A 622 -10.55 17.98 -7.34
CA PRO A 622 -9.62 18.89 -7.98
C PRO A 622 -9.76 18.79 -9.49
N LYS A 623 -9.31 19.82 -10.21
CA LYS A 623 -9.29 19.74 -11.68
C LYS A 623 -8.49 18.50 -12.12
N PRO A 624 -9.00 17.68 -13.05
CA PRO A 624 -8.32 16.50 -13.57
C PRO A 624 -6.86 16.74 -13.96
N ASP A 625 -6.58 17.82 -14.71
CA ASP A 625 -5.22 18.20 -15.11
C ASP A 625 -4.26 18.39 -13.92
N PHE A 626 -4.76 18.81 -12.77
CA PHE A 626 -3.94 18.97 -11.58
C PHE A 626 -3.61 17.62 -10.93
N ILE A 627 -4.55 16.67 -10.92
CA ILE A 627 -4.30 15.30 -10.46
C ILE A 627 -3.19 14.68 -11.32
N GLU A 628 -3.38 14.75 -12.64
CA GLU A 628 -2.45 14.23 -13.64
C GLU A 628 -1.05 14.84 -13.49
N GLN A 629 -0.95 16.18 -13.47
CA GLN A 629 0.35 16.85 -13.51
C GLN A 629 1.09 16.86 -12.18
N ALA A 630 0.40 16.73 -11.03
CA ALA A 630 1.02 17.03 -9.74
C ALA A 630 0.85 15.94 -8.69
N VAL A 631 -0.11 15.02 -8.78
CA VAL A 631 -0.50 14.23 -7.60
C VAL A 631 -0.21 12.75 -7.78
N SER A 632 -0.78 12.09 -8.78
CA SER A 632 -0.76 10.63 -8.91
C SER A 632 0.65 10.03 -8.85
N ALA A 633 1.56 10.55 -9.69
CA ALA A 633 2.95 10.11 -9.72
C ALA A 633 3.70 10.30 -8.38
N ASN A 634 3.21 11.22 -7.52
CA ASN A 634 3.84 11.55 -6.24
C ASN A 634 3.26 10.78 -5.04
N ILE A 635 2.15 10.07 -5.18
CA ILE A 635 1.50 9.35 -4.06
C ILE A 635 2.42 8.37 -3.35
N PRO A 636 3.25 7.56 -4.06
CA PRO A 636 4.21 6.69 -3.39
C PRO A 636 5.20 7.44 -2.47
N ALA A 637 5.37 8.76 -2.64
CA ALA A 637 6.24 9.60 -1.83
C ALA A 637 5.53 10.26 -0.63
N PHE A 638 4.20 10.33 -0.60
CA PHE A 638 3.45 11.00 0.46
C PHE A 638 3.65 10.34 1.83
N ALA A 639 3.44 9.01 1.92
CA ALA A 639 3.63 8.29 3.18
C ALA A 639 5.09 8.34 3.71
N PRO A 640 6.14 8.19 2.88
CA PRO A 640 7.51 8.49 3.31
C PRO A 640 7.69 9.90 3.87
N ILE A 641 7.19 10.93 3.18
CA ILE A 641 7.29 12.34 3.63
C ILE A 641 6.61 12.52 5.00
N GLN A 642 5.41 11.94 5.17
CA GLN A 642 4.69 11.96 6.44
C GLN A 642 5.50 11.34 7.58
N ARG A 643 6.04 10.14 7.37
CA ARG A 643 6.86 9.45 8.37
C ARG A 643 8.10 10.25 8.78
N VAL A 644 8.77 10.88 7.81
CA VAL A 644 9.97 11.70 8.07
C VAL A 644 9.63 12.91 8.93
N VAL A 645 8.60 13.67 8.57
CA VAL A 645 8.23 14.90 9.29
C VAL A 645 7.64 14.57 10.66
N GLU A 646 6.69 13.64 10.75
CA GLU A 646 6.04 13.26 12.01
C GLU A 646 7.02 12.61 13.00
N GLY A 647 7.89 11.73 12.50
CA GLY A 647 8.93 11.10 13.31
C GLY A 647 9.92 12.10 13.89
N PHE A 648 10.22 13.18 13.16
CA PHE A 648 11.11 14.22 13.64
C PHE A 648 10.48 15.09 14.74
N PHE A 649 9.20 15.44 14.62
CA PHE A 649 8.51 16.26 15.63
C PHE A 649 8.12 15.48 16.89
N SER A 650 8.51 14.19 16.99
CA SER A 650 8.06 13.28 18.06
C SER A 650 6.53 13.31 18.24
N ALA A 651 5.79 13.65 17.19
CA ALA A 651 4.35 13.57 17.21
C ALA A 651 4.03 12.11 17.50
N SER A 652 3.43 11.85 18.67
CA SER A 652 3.12 10.51 19.14
C SER A 652 2.52 9.74 17.97
N LYS A 653 3.22 8.73 17.46
CA LYS A 653 2.63 7.84 16.47
C LYS A 653 1.34 7.34 17.11
N PRO A 654 0.13 7.61 16.58
CA PRO A 654 -0.92 6.66 16.82
C PRO A 654 -0.35 5.31 16.37
N PRO A 655 -0.44 4.24 17.17
CA PRO A 655 0.12 2.95 16.80
C PRO A 655 -0.43 2.55 15.43
N THR A 656 0.40 2.67 14.38
CA THR A 656 0.03 2.29 13.00
C THR A 656 -0.10 0.79 12.87
N ALA A 657 0.52 0.04 13.79
CA ALA A 657 0.15 -1.33 14.06
C ALA A 657 -1.10 -1.30 14.93
N HIS A 658 -2.28 -1.30 14.31
CA HIS A 658 -3.45 -1.84 15.00
C HIS A 658 -3.04 -3.24 15.45
N SER A 659 -2.91 -3.47 16.77
CA SER A 659 -2.77 -4.83 17.28
C SER A 659 -3.93 -5.62 16.70
N ALA A 660 -3.63 -6.61 15.86
CA ALA A 660 -4.67 -7.43 15.26
C ALA A 660 -5.52 -7.96 16.40
N VAL A 661 -6.82 -7.64 16.39
CA VAL A 661 -7.74 -8.15 17.41
C VAL A 661 -7.66 -9.66 17.36
N SER A 662 -7.52 -10.34 18.51
CA SER A 662 -7.42 -11.80 18.51
C SER A 662 -8.70 -12.40 17.93
N LEU A 663 -8.55 -13.36 17.00
CA LEU A 663 -9.69 -14.14 16.46
C LEU A 663 -10.09 -15.29 17.38
N LYS A 664 -9.40 -15.50 18.50
CA LYS A 664 -9.59 -16.68 19.37
C LYS A 664 -11.04 -16.90 19.79
N ALA A 665 -11.73 -15.85 20.21
CA ALA A 665 -13.12 -15.95 20.63
C ALA A 665 -14.00 -16.44 19.47
N ASP A 666 -13.80 -15.88 18.28
CA ASP A 666 -14.54 -16.26 17.08
C ASP A 666 -14.27 -17.72 16.69
N VAL A 667 -13.01 -18.12 16.72
CA VAL A 667 -12.57 -19.51 16.43
C VAL A 667 -13.23 -20.51 17.38
N LEU A 668 -13.21 -20.24 18.69
CA LEU A 668 -13.81 -21.12 19.70
C LEU A 668 -15.33 -21.20 19.58
N LEU A 669 -16.00 -20.08 19.28
CA LEU A 669 -17.45 -20.04 19.08
C LEU A 669 -17.86 -20.82 17.81
N ALA A 670 -17.14 -20.62 16.71
CA ALA A 670 -17.38 -21.36 15.47
C ALA A 670 -17.12 -22.86 15.65
N ALA A 671 -16.05 -23.27 16.36
CA ALA A 671 -15.77 -24.67 16.65
C ALA A 671 -16.89 -25.34 17.45
N ARG A 672 -17.41 -24.65 18.48
CA ARG A 672 -18.52 -25.15 19.28
C ARG A 672 -19.79 -25.32 18.45
N HIS A 673 -20.14 -24.32 17.65
CA HIS A 673 -21.31 -24.36 16.78
C HIS A 673 -21.31 -25.59 15.85
N VAL A 674 -20.15 -25.91 15.25
CA VAL A 674 -20.00 -27.09 14.37
C VAL A 674 -20.21 -28.40 15.11
N MET A 675 -19.64 -28.53 16.32
CA MET A 675 -19.81 -29.74 17.11
C MET A 675 -21.28 -29.96 17.47
N ASP A 676 -22.01 -28.90 17.80
CA ASP A 676 -23.46 -28.96 18.05
C ASP A 676 -24.22 -29.40 16.78
N CYS A 677 -23.86 -28.87 15.59
CA CYS A 677 -24.43 -29.28 14.30
C CYS A 677 -24.21 -30.75 13.94
N PHE A 678 -23.17 -31.40 14.45
CA PHE A 678 -22.96 -32.85 14.24
C PHE A 678 -23.87 -33.72 15.10
N SER A 679 -24.32 -33.18 16.24
CA SER A 679 -25.16 -33.90 17.22
C SER A 679 -26.66 -33.80 16.92
N GLU A 680 -27.08 -32.78 16.17
CA GLU A 680 -28.48 -32.55 15.82
C GLU A 680 -28.78 -33.00 14.38
N SER A 681 -29.96 -33.60 14.16
CA SER A 681 -30.53 -33.77 12.83
C SER A 681 -31.04 -32.43 12.30
N ALA A 682 -30.11 -31.51 12.03
CA ALA A 682 -30.43 -30.21 11.46
C ALA A 682 -30.83 -30.39 9.99
N ASN A 683 -31.94 -29.76 9.58
CA ASN A 683 -32.31 -29.64 8.16
C ASN A 683 -31.35 -28.64 7.50
N VAL A 684 -30.14 -29.08 7.16
CA VAL A 684 -29.15 -28.29 6.44
C VAL A 684 -29.45 -28.37 4.95
N VAL A 685 -29.58 -27.22 4.30
CA VAL A 685 -29.61 -27.14 2.84
C VAL A 685 -28.18 -27.44 2.36
N GLU A 686 -28.03 -28.53 1.61
CA GLU A 686 -26.72 -28.94 1.08
C GLU A 686 -26.21 -27.85 0.12
N PRO A 687 -25.01 -27.30 0.37
CA PRO A 687 -24.45 -26.27 -0.49
C PRO A 687 -24.02 -26.84 -1.83
N MET A 688 -23.82 -25.95 -2.80
CA MET A 688 -23.28 -26.32 -4.11
C MET A 688 -21.86 -26.91 -3.98
N ASN A 689 -21.64 -28.12 -4.52
CA ASN A 689 -20.31 -28.69 -4.62
C ASN A 689 -19.53 -28.06 -5.77
N LEU A 690 -18.79 -26.99 -5.44
CA LEU A 690 -18.01 -26.19 -6.38
C LEU A 690 -17.02 -27.03 -7.19
N THR A 691 -16.35 -27.98 -6.54
CA THR A 691 -15.36 -28.83 -7.23
C THR A 691 -16.04 -29.82 -8.17
N ALA A 692 -17.06 -30.56 -7.72
CA ALA A 692 -17.74 -31.54 -8.54
C ALA A 692 -18.47 -30.90 -9.75
N GLN A 693 -19.26 -29.85 -9.51
CA GLN A 693 -19.95 -29.13 -10.58
C GLN A 693 -18.97 -28.41 -11.52
N GLY A 694 -17.85 -27.94 -10.98
CA GLY A 694 -16.77 -27.37 -11.77
C GLY A 694 -16.21 -28.39 -12.77
N TRP A 695 -15.93 -29.62 -12.32
CA TRP A 695 -15.43 -30.70 -13.18
C TRP A 695 -16.43 -31.15 -14.24
N GLU A 696 -17.73 -31.15 -13.93
CA GLU A 696 -18.78 -31.44 -14.92
C GLU A 696 -18.76 -30.44 -16.09
N ARG A 697 -18.48 -29.16 -15.81
CA ARG A 697 -18.57 -28.08 -16.80
C ARG A 697 -17.23 -27.69 -17.44
N VAL A 698 -16.10 -28.02 -16.81
CA VAL A 698 -14.78 -27.60 -17.31
C VAL A 698 -14.44 -28.22 -18.66
N HIS A 699 -14.94 -29.42 -18.94
CA HIS A 699 -14.74 -30.05 -20.25
C HIS A 699 -15.34 -29.21 -21.37
N ASP A 700 -16.58 -28.78 -21.20
CA ASP A 700 -17.28 -27.92 -22.18
C ASP A 700 -16.59 -26.58 -22.33
N ALA A 701 -16.17 -25.96 -21.23
CA ALA A 701 -15.42 -24.70 -21.27
C ALA A 701 -14.08 -24.83 -22.03
N ILE A 702 -13.38 -25.95 -21.88
CA ILE A 702 -12.18 -26.27 -22.68
C ILE A 702 -12.55 -26.45 -24.16
N GLN A 703 -13.64 -27.15 -24.49
CA GLN A 703 -14.06 -27.31 -25.88
C GLN A 703 -14.43 -25.98 -26.53
N VAL A 704 -15.09 -25.08 -25.79
CA VAL A 704 -15.38 -23.71 -26.24
C VAL A 704 -14.08 -22.98 -26.55
N HIS A 705 -13.09 -23.03 -25.65
CA HIS A 705 -11.76 -22.46 -25.90
C HIS A 705 -11.12 -23.01 -27.18
N LYS A 706 -11.15 -24.33 -27.38
CA LYS A 706 -10.58 -24.98 -28.59
C LYS A 706 -11.25 -24.51 -29.87
N ARG A 707 -12.59 -24.49 -29.91
CA ARG A 707 -13.35 -24.01 -31.07
C ARG A 707 -13.03 -22.56 -31.39
N LEU A 708 -12.95 -21.71 -30.37
CA LEU A 708 -12.62 -20.30 -30.54
C LEU A 708 -11.19 -20.11 -31.08
N ARG A 709 -10.20 -20.90 -30.61
CA ARG A 709 -8.85 -20.90 -31.18
C ARG A 709 -8.83 -21.32 -32.66
N GLN A 710 -9.59 -22.35 -33.02
CA GLN A 710 -9.67 -22.85 -34.40
C GLN A 710 -10.39 -21.89 -35.36
N ALA A 711 -11.42 -21.19 -34.88
CA ALA A 711 -12.19 -20.24 -35.69
C ALA A 711 -11.37 -19.00 -36.09
N HIS A 712 -10.40 -18.60 -35.27
CA HIS A 712 -9.57 -17.42 -35.50
C HIS A 712 -8.27 -17.74 -36.26
N GLN A 713 -8.32 -18.56 -37.32
CA GLN A 713 -7.16 -19.02 -38.12
C GLN A 713 -6.07 -17.93 -38.26
N GLY A 714 -5.01 -17.98 -37.42
CA GLY A 714 -3.92 -16.99 -37.38
C GLY A 714 -3.55 -16.49 -35.98
N ASP A 715 -2.58 -15.57 -35.91
CA ASP A 715 -2.02 -14.99 -34.67
C ASP A 715 -2.93 -13.96 -33.96
N THR A 716 -4.20 -13.85 -34.38
CA THR A 716 -5.14 -12.82 -33.91
C THR A 716 -5.68 -13.09 -32.49
N PRO A 717 -5.75 -12.07 -31.62
CA PRO A 717 -6.29 -12.25 -30.26
C PRO A 717 -7.81 -12.42 -30.17
N PHE A 718 -8.26 -12.90 -29.00
CA PHE A 718 -9.54 -13.58 -28.75
C PHE A 718 -10.69 -12.65 -28.31
N LEU A 719 -11.95 -13.02 -28.60
CA LEU A 719 -13.14 -12.73 -27.77
C LEU A 719 -14.17 -13.85 -27.92
N GLU A 720 -14.78 -14.23 -26.79
CA GLU A 720 -16.15 -14.79 -26.76
C GLU A 720 -17.10 -13.73 -27.30
N THR A 721 -17.93 -14.10 -28.27
CA THR A 721 -19.01 -13.23 -28.75
C THR A 721 -20.01 -12.99 -27.63
N ASN A 722 -20.47 -11.76 -27.51
CA ASN A 722 -21.60 -11.35 -26.67
C ASN A 722 -22.88 -12.09 -27.11
N ASP A 723 -23.06 -13.32 -26.66
CA ASP A 723 -24.41 -13.86 -26.41
C ASP A 723 -24.91 -13.45 -25.00
N ASP A 724 -24.26 -12.44 -24.40
CA ASP A 724 -24.52 -11.87 -23.08
C ASP A 724 -25.35 -10.56 -23.18
N GLU A 725 -26.44 -10.56 -23.95
CA GLU A 725 -27.51 -9.52 -23.83
C GLU A 725 -28.30 -9.63 -22.50
N LEU A 726 -27.71 -10.21 -21.44
CA LEU A 726 -28.43 -10.58 -20.21
C LEU A 726 -27.70 -10.26 -18.90
N TYR A 727 -26.59 -9.53 -18.92
CA TYR A 727 -25.93 -9.11 -17.69
C TYR A 727 -25.93 -7.59 -17.58
N ASP A 728 -27.00 -7.13 -16.93
CA ASP A 728 -27.19 -5.76 -16.45
C ASP A 728 -25.89 -5.23 -15.82
N ASP A 729 -25.54 -4.01 -16.21
CA ASP A 729 -24.44 -3.20 -15.69
C ASP A 729 -24.64 -2.95 -14.18
N GLN A 730 -24.42 -3.97 -13.35
CA GLN A 730 -24.18 -3.76 -11.94
C GLN A 730 -22.70 -3.50 -11.77
N GLU A 731 -22.36 -2.23 -11.99
CA GLU A 731 -21.18 -1.59 -11.41
C GLU A 731 -20.88 -2.19 -10.05
N LEU A 732 -19.65 -2.67 -9.86
CA LEU A 732 -19.08 -2.88 -8.54
C LEU A 732 -19.12 -1.54 -7.81
N ALA A 733 -20.19 -1.29 -7.06
CA ALA A 733 -20.34 -0.09 -6.27
C ALA A 733 -19.11 0.05 -5.35
N PRO A 734 -18.51 1.26 -5.24
CA PRO A 734 -17.35 1.48 -4.39
C PRO A 734 -17.68 1.13 -2.92
N ILE A 735 -16.84 0.28 -2.34
CA ILE A 735 -16.97 -0.35 -1.01
C ILE A 735 -16.71 0.62 0.17
N TRP A 736 -16.89 1.93 -0.02
CA TRP A 736 -16.67 2.89 1.06
C TRP A 736 -17.82 3.91 1.12
N THR A 737 -18.98 3.47 1.58
CA THR A 737 -19.84 4.37 2.35
C THR A 737 -19.29 4.42 3.77
N ARG A 738 -18.78 5.59 4.14
CA ARG A 738 -18.72 5.95 5.55
C ARG A 738 -20.18 6.20 5.91
N ASP A 739 -20.78 5.32 6.70
CA ASP A 739 -22.13 5.56 7.22
C ASP A 739 -22.07 6.82 8.09
N GLU A 740 -22.49 7.94 7.51
CA GLU A 740 -22.94 9.11 8.25
C GLU A 740 -24.41 8.86 8.63
N ASP A 741 -24.63 7.91 9.53
CA ASP A 741 -25.90 7.87 10.26
C ASP A 741 -25.80 8.91 11.38
N GLY A 742 -26.46 10.05 11.14
CA GLY A 742 -26.74 11.04 12.16
C GLY A 742 -27.50 10.38 13.32
N GLU A 743 -26.99 10.59 14.52
CA GLU A 743 -27.73 10.40 15.77
C GLU A 743 -28.96 11.32 15.76
N GLU A 744 -30.10 10.84 15.26
CA GLU A 744 -31.39 11.34 15.74
C GLU A 744 -31.66 10.66 17.08
N GLY A 745 -31.21 11.33 18.15
CA GLY A 745 -31.60 11.02 19.51
C GLY A 745 -33.11 11.16 19.66
N GLN A 746 -33.80 10.02 19.76
CA GLN A 746 -35.13 9.98 20.35
C GLN A 746 -34.94 10.16 21.86
N GLU A 747 -35.21 11.38 22.34
CA GLU A 747 -35.48 11.67 23.74
C GLU A 747 -36.76 10.91 24.16
N GLU A 748 -36.61 9.71 24.71
CA GLU A 748 -37.62 9.12 25.59
C GLU A 748 -37.40 9.66 27.01
N GLY A 749 -38.26 10.60 27.39
CA GLY A 749 -38.37 11.08 28.76
C GLY A 749 -38.86 9.98 29.69
N HIS A 750 -38.09 9.73 30.75
CA HIS A 750 -38.62 9.19 31.99
C HIS A 750 -38.14 10.05 33.15
N GLY A 751 -39.11 10.44 33.98
CA GLY A 751 -38.98 11.47 35.00
C GLY A 751 -38.28 11.04 36.29
N ASP A 752 -38.31 12.04 37.17
CA ASP A 752 -37.72 12.21 38.51
C ASP A 752 -36.26 12.66 38.59
#